data_AF-A0A0N0P4I3-F1
#
_entry.id   AF-A0A0N0P4I3-F1
#
_cell.length_a   1.000
_cell.length_b   1.000
_cell.length_c   1.000
_cell.angle_alpha   90.00
_cell.angle_beta   90.00
_cell.angle_gamma   90.00
#
_symmetry.space_group_name_H-M   'P 1'
#
loop_
_entity.id
_entity.type
_entity.pdbx_description
1 polymer ?
#
loop_
_entity_poly.entity_id
_entity_poly.type
_entity_poly.pdbx_seq_one_letter_code
_entity_poly.pdbx_strand_id
1 'polypeptide(L)'
;MDLFLKSVRQAAASSSVWDLDFSAITERGAAAGCRSAASQSQLMYRVGAALSHVLSSQQQQHTNASSPRSSAPGPSVQTLRLTLPTPEAIATTVQLVQSTSLLSAVTSVELIVESSAVSVAQDCMKGTGGCEAAELLRVLAQQGSQQLTWVDFSLLYREAASPSSTSSGHGASSTGASLLPQYAGRRNLWDDATVAALAKLMNAKPWRKAAMAHVDLTRCSPRTRQALWAAYARSHASLTELSLNGVQPARELISMGLLRRFSKLNSVDVGQTQLEGDAVVRLLRDLHEGGNGWWHLRHLCFSQCEFSDAVVEVMAEQLREQQAHQQSPTIENSFDKVCPANSTAGERTSAREDATLASLDLSGTRLSRTAVFALAGCLVSCANLKTLNTRHCRLQADDVEHLAAALQNATGLRTWALCRNRVGDRGVVALAKYGKYWPNLQELDLTHCRLTSAGLDSLSAAIPAWGNLEVLRLVGNDLRCLPRATNGSADRVAQGAGSVGNAESDGDSTGLFAYDPAFMKGHGSSAKVPTSYELDRRDRAEGRRRYRGTEEFDEAAAVAAQGQAARPPLERLGESLALCLRLRLLDLSDCSLADEGLRQLTLHLTGGWALEELRLAANPLFTSVGGLDVLVELLGRAPQLNSLDLSFTGLGDLGLAMLCDGTSVAEGGALTSMTKLATLQLSSCAVHALGWESLTAALPCWPALRHVSLNRNVVSEVGLLRCFLQQLAVTAPVLQSVCLMGCVADQRVARQLLDAEECRVLLERGVQLHL
;
A
#
# COMPACT_ATOMS: atom_id res chain seq x y z
N MET A 1 12.02 -19.36 -24.99
CA MET A 1 10.95 -18.89 -25.90
C MET A 1 9.74 -19.82 -25.88
N ASP A 2 9.91 -21.12 -26.12
CA ASP A 2 8.77 -22.07 -26.17
C ASP A 2 7.98 -22.19 -24.86
N LEU A 3 8.65 -22.12 -23.71
CA LEU A 3 7.97 -22.09 -22.40
C LEU A 3 7.15 -20.80 -22.21
N PHE A 4 7.66 -19.65 -22.67
CA PHE A 4 6.92 -18.39 -22.67
C PHE A 4 5.70 -18.47 -23.59
N LEU A 5 5.85 -19.00 -24.80
CA LEU A 5 4.72 -19.16 -25.73
C LEU A 5 3.68 -20.17 -25.23
N LYS A 6 4.10 -21.25 -24.56
CA LYS A 6 3.18 -22.16 -23.86
C LYS A 6 2.45 -21.46 -22.72
N SER A 7 3.15 -20.67 -21.90
CA SER A 7 2.55 -19.88 -20.83
C SER A 7 1.55 -18.85 -21.36
N VAL A 8 1.88 -18.17 -22.46
CA VAL A 8 0.99 -17.20 -23.10
C VAL A 8 -0.25 -17.88 -23.67
N ARG A 9 -0.10 -19.03 -24.34
CA ARG A 9 -1.23 -19.84 -24.84
C ARG A 9 -2.13 -20.32 -23.71
N GLN A 10 -1.53 -20.77 -22.60
CA GLN A 10 -2.27 -21.24 -21.43
C GLN A 10 -2.99 -20.09 -20.71
N ALA A 11 -2.34 -18.93 -20.56
CA ALA A 11 -2.94 -17.73 -19.96
C ALA A 11 -4.12 -17.22 -20.79
N ALA A 12 -3.97 -17.14 -22.12
CA ALA A 12 -5.05 -16.76 -23.03
C ALA A 12 -6.24 -17.75 -22.97
N ALA A 13 -5.98 -19.05 -22.74
CA ALA A 13 -7.02 -20.08 -22.69
C ALA A 13 -7.71 -20.22 -21.32
N SER A 14 -7.10 -19.75 -20.23
CA SER A 14 -7.56 -20.04 -18.85
C SER A 14 -8.12 -18.82 -18.10
N SER A 15 -7.88 -17.60 -18.57
CA SER A 15 -8.25 -16.35 -17.87
C SER A 15 -9.01 -15.38 -18.78
N SER A 16 -9.97 -14.65 -18.21
CA SER A 16 -10.67 -13.55 -18.88
C SER A 16 -9.81 -12.28 -18.98
N VAL A 17 -8.74 -12.18 -18.20
CA VAL A 17 -7.72 -11.13 -18.27
C VAL A 17 -6.46 -11.72 -18.86
N TRP A 18 -6.00 -11.15 -19.98
CA TRP A 18 -4.73 -11.50 -20.58
C TRP A 18 -3.71 -10.41 -20.31
N ASP A 19 -2.71 -10.75 -19.50
CA ASP A 19 -1.62 -9.86 -19.13
C ASP A 19 -0.36 -10.19 -19.95
N LEU A 20 0.06 -9.24 -20.78
CA LEU A 20 1.31 -9.30 -21.54
C LEU A 20 2.30 -8.32 -20.92
N ASP A 21 3.06 -8.85 -19.96
CA ASP A 21 4.09 -8.10 -19.28
C ASP A 21 5.44 -8.22 -19.99
N PHE A 22 5.79 -7.20 -20.80
CA PHE A 22 7.08 -7.17 -21.48
C PHE A 22 8.24 -6.88 -20.52
N SER A 23 8.00 -6.37 -19.30
CA SER A 23 9.06 -6.13 -18.29
C SER A 23 9.71 -7.45 -17.86
N ALA A 24 8.89 -8.44 -17.52
CA ALA A 24 9.34 -9.79 -17.22
C ALA A 24 10.10 -10.44 -18.39
N ILE A 25 9.74 -10.13 -19.64
CA ILE A 25 10.43 -10.64 -20.84
C ILE A 25 11.81 -9.97 -20.99
N THR A 26 11.89 -8.65 -20.83
CA THR A 26 13.16 -7.92 -20.87
C THR A 26 14.10 -8.35 -19.76
N GLU A 27 13.59 -8.57 -18.53
CA GLU A 27 14.37 -9.04 -17.39
C GLU A 27 14.94 -10.44 -17.65
N ARG A 28 14.11 -11.38 -18.12
CA ARG A 28 14.56 -12.74 -18.50
C ARG A 28 15.54 -12.73 -19.66
N GLY A 29 15.35 -11.85 -20.64
CA GLY A 29 16.28 -11.65 -21.75
C GLY A 29 17.64 -11.15 -21.28
N ALA A 30 17.66 -10.14 -20.41
CA ALA A 30 18.89 -9.61 -19.82
C ALA A 30 19.62 -10.65 -18.97
N ALA A 31 18.88 -11.50 -18.24
CA ALA A 31 19.43 -12.64 -17.49
C ALA A 31 20.06 -13.69 -18.42
N ALA A 32 19.46 -13.96 -19.58
CA ALA A 32 19.97 -14.89 -20.60
C ALA A 32 21.10 -14.32 -21.49
N GLY A 33 21.67 -13.17 -21.12
CA GLY A 33 22.80 -12.53 -21.84
C GLY A 33 22.39 -11.51 -22.91
N CYS A 34 21.09 -11.27 -23.15
CA CYS A 34 20.63 -10.20 -24.03
C CYS A 34 20.66 -8.84 -23.31
N ARG A 35 21.87 -8.33 -23.06
CA ARG A 35 22.10 -7.06 -22.33
C ARG A 35 22.32 -5.85 -23.24
N SER A 36 22.65 -6.07 -24.52
CA SER A 36 22.81 -4.96 -25.47
C SER A 36 21.46 -4.56 -26.04
N ALA A 37 21.28 -3.26 -26.32
CA ALA A 37 20.07 -2.73 -26.96
C ALA A 37 19.69 -3.54 -28.22
N ALA A 38 20.66 -3.80 -29.11
CA ALA A 38 20.44 -4.60 -30.32
C ALA A 38 19.92 -6.02 -30.04
N SER A 39 20.46 -6.70 -29.01
CA SER A 39 20.01 -8.05 -28.64
C SER A 39 18.59 -8.03 -28.03
N GLN A 40 18.25 -6.99 -27.28
CA GLN A 40 16.91 -6.79 -26.72
C GLN A 40 15.90 -6.45 -27.82
N SER A 41 16.25 -5.60 -28.78
CA SER A 41 15.39 -5.32 -29.94
C SER A 41 15.13 -6.59 -30.77
N GLN A 42 16.16 -7.42 -31.00
CA GLN A 42 16.01 -8.68 -31.72
C GLN A 42 15.15 -9.70 -30.94
N LEU A 43 15.27 -9.74 -29.61
CA LEU A 43 14.40 -10.53 -28.76
C LEU A 43 12.93 -10.10 -28.89
N MET A 44 12.66 -8.80 -28.79
CA MET A 44 11.30 -8.25 -28.92
C MET A 44 10.67 -8.56 -30.28
N TYR A 45 11.44 -8.43 -31.36
CA TYR A 45 10.97 -8.80 -32.70
C TYR A 45 10.60 -10.29 -32.81
N ARG A 46 11.42 -11.19 -32.25
CA ARG A 46 11.14 -12.64 -32.24
C ARG A 46 9.91 -12.97 -31.39
N VAL A 47 9.74 -12.28 -30.26
CA VAL A 47 8.54 -12.41 -29.41
C VAL A 47 7.31 -11.95 -30.18
N GLY A 48 7.37 -10.79 -30.84
CA GLY A 48 6.30 -10.27 -31.69
C GLY A 48 5.88 -11.24 -32.80
N ALA A 49 6.84 -11.75 -33.56
CA ALA A 49 6.58 -12.72 -34.63
C ALA A 49 5.92 -14.00 -34.09
N ALA A 50 6.41 -14.50 -32.95
CA ALA A 50 5.85 -15.68 -32.32
C ALA A 50 4.42 -15.44 -31.79
N LEU A 51 4.17 -14.31 -31.12
CA LEU A 51 2.85 -13.92 -30.65
C LEU A 51 1.86 -13.76 -31.83
N SER A 52 2.29 -13.14 -32.93
CA SER A 52 1.48 -13.01 -34.14
C SER A 52 1.10 -14.37 -34.73
N HIS A 53 2.05 -15.31 -34.78
CA HIS A 53 1.77 -16.67 -35.23
C HIS A 53 0.80 -17.41 -34.28
N VAL A 54 0.97 -17.28 -32.96
CA VAL A 54 0.04 -17.88 -31.98
C VAL A 54 -1.38 -17.36 -32.20
N LEU A 55 -1.53 -16.03 -32.25
CA LEU A 55 -2.81 -15.35 -32.39
C LEU A 55 -3.50 -15.68 -33.71
N SER A 56 -2.73 -15.74 -34.81
CA SER A 56 -3.26 -16.08 -36.14
C SER A 56 -3.62 -17.56 -36.26
N SER A 57 -2.84 -18.47 -35.64
CA SER A 57 -3.08 -19.92 -35.69
C SER A 57 -4.32 -20.36 -34.91
N GLN A 58 -4.65 -19.69 -33.79
CA GLN A 58 -5.88 -19.95 -33.07
C GLN A 58 -7.12 -19.51 -33.84
N GLN A 59 -7.01 -18.46 -34.66
CA GLN A 59 -8.11 -17.98 -35.48
C GLN A 59 -8.46 -18.96 -36.62
N GLN A 60 -7.46 -19.61 -37.23
CA GLN A 60 -7.68 -20.61 -38.30
C GLN A 60 -8.33 -21.91 -37.80
N GLN A 61 -8.12 -22.30 -36.54
CA GLN A 61 -8.82 -23.45 -35.95
C GLN A 61 -10.33 -23.17 -35.77
N HIS A 62 -10.72 -21.90 -35.58
CA HIS A 62 -12.13 -21.50 -35.51
C HIS A 62 -12.83 -21.40 -36.87
N THR A 63 -12.12 -21.05 -37.94
CA THR A 63 -12.72 -20.92 -39.29
C THR A 63 -12.93 -22.26 -40.00
N ASN A 64 -12.16 -23.29 -39.65
CA ASN A 64 -12.24 -24.62 -40.31
C ASN A 64 -13.16 -25.64 -39.60
N ALA A 65 -13.79 -25.28 -38.48
CA ALA A 65 -14.70 -26.16 -37.73
C ALA A 65 -16.15 -26.03 -38.24
N SER A 66 -16.43 -26.49 -39.46
CA SER A 66 -17.78 -26.64 -40.01
C SER A 66 -18.41 -28.00 -39.65
N SER A 67 -18.41 -28.38 -38.37
CA SER A 67 -19.17 -29.54 -37.89
C SER A 67 -19.81 -29.30 -36.51
N PRO A 68 -21.09 -29.62 -36.30
CA PRO A 68 -21.78 -29.35 -35.04
C PRO A 68 -21.57 -30.53 -34.10
N ARG A 69 -20.46 -30.57 -33.37
CA ARG A 69 -20.33 -31.37 -32.13
C ARG A 69 -19.08 -30.94 -31.35
N SER A 70 -19.31 -30.51 -30.11
CA SER A 70 -18.37 -30.05 -29.08
C SER A 70 -17.47 -28.86 -29.44
N SER A 71 -18.05 -27.66 -29.53
CA SER A 71 -17.29 -26.42 -29.39
C SER A 71 -16.94 -26.20 -27.91
N ALA A 72 -15.70 -26.48 -27.52
CA ALA A 72 -15.14 -25.82 -26.35
C ALA A 72 -15.11 -24.30 -26.66
N PRO A 73 -15.61 -23.43 -25.76
CA PRO A 73 -15.64 -21.99 -26.02
C PRO A 73 -14.22 -21.48 -26.24
N GLY A 74 -14.02 -20.70 -27.32
CA GLY A 74 -12.75 -20.02 -27.60
C GLY A 74 -12.35 -19.08 -26.45
N PRO A 75 -11.09 -18.63 -26.41
CA PRO A 75 -10.58 -17.81 -25.30
C PRO A 75 -11.40 -16.53 -25.15
N SER A 76 -12.14 -16.42 -24.04
CA SER A 76 -12.99 -15.28 -23.69
C SER A 76 -12.17 -14.18 -23.03
N VAL A 77 -11.12 -13.70 -23.69
CA VAL A 77 -10.28 -12.62 -23.18
C VAL A 77 -11.07 -11.31 -23.28
N GLN A 78 -11.56 -10.84 -22.13
CA GLN A 78 -12.34 -9.61 -22.00
C GLN A 78 -11.45 -8.40 -21.74
N THR A 79 -10.32 -8.57 -21.04
CA THR A 79 -9.39 -7.50 -20.71
C THR A 79 -7.99 -7.82 -21.23
N LEU A 80 -7.40 -6.88 -21.96
CA LEU A 80 -6.02 -6.94 -22.41
C LEU A 80 -5.19 -5.92 -21.63
N ARG A 81 -4.23 -6.41 -20.84
CA ARG A 81 -3.26 -5.59 -20.11
C ARG A 81 -1.89 -5.70 -20.76
N LEU A 82 -1.26 -4.57 -21.07
CA LEU A 82 0.04 -4.49 -21.73
C LEU A 82 1.01 -3.66 -20.88
N THR A 83 2.08 -4.28 -20.38
CA THR A 83 3.15 -3.56 -19.68
C THR A 83 4.33 -3.34 -20.61
N LEU A 84 4.69 -2.08 -20.83
CA LEU A 84 5.58 -1.62 -21.89
C LEU A 84 6.82 -0.92 -21.27
N PRO A 85 7.91 -1.67 -21.02
CA PRO A 85 9.13 -1.18 -20.37
C PRO A 85 10.13 -0.51 -21.34
N THR A 86 10.02 -0.77 -22.66
CA THR A 86 11.01 -0.34 -23.67
C THR A 86 10.33 0.19 -24.94
N PRO A 87 11.00 1.06 -25.73
CA PRO A 87 10.46 1.51 -27.03
C PRO A 87 10.15 0.35 -27.98
N GLU A 88 10.97 -0.70 -27.96
CA GLU A 88 10.78 -1.87 -28.83
C GLU A 88 9.58 -2.71 -28.42
N ALA A 89 9.23 -2.76 -27.12
CA ALA A 89 7.99 -3.38 -26.68
C ALA A 89 6.76 -2.63 -27.23
N ILE A 90 6.83 -1.29 -27.25
CA ILE A 90 5.79 -0.45 -27.86
C ILE A 90 5.69 -0.74 -29.37
N ALA A 91 6.81 -0.73 -30.10
CA ALA A 91 6.84 -1.02 -31.53
C ALA A 91 6.32 -2.43 -31.88
N THR A 92 6.69 -3.43 -31.06
CA THR A 92 6.20 -4.81 -31.20
C THR A 92 4.68 -4.87 -30.99
N THR A 93 4.18 -4.13 -30.02
CA THR A 93 2.74 -4.02 -29.75
C THR A 93 2.00 -3.39 -30.93
N VAL A 94 2.55 -2.33 -31.52
CA VAL A 94 2.00 -1.70 -32.74
C VAL A 94 1.85 -2.74 -33.86
N GLN A 95 2.91 -3.50 -34.13
CA GLN A 95 2.88 -4.54 -35.17
C GLN A 95 1.85 -5.63 -34.86
N LEU A 96 1.75 -6.08 -33.61
CA LEU A 96 0.77 -7.09 -33.20
C LEU A 96 -0.66 -6.58 -33.41
N VAL A 97 -0.95 -5.36 -32.99
CA VAL A 97 -2.25 -4.72 -33.14
C VAL A 97 -2.64 -4.56 -34.62
N GLN A 98 -1.69 -4.26 -35.49
CA GLN A 98 -1.95 -4.08 -36.92
C GLN A 98 -2.07 -5.42 -37.69
N SER A 99 -1.31 -6.44 -37.28
CA SER A 99 -1.21 -7.71 -38.02
C SER A 99 -2.17 -8.79 -37.53
N THR A 100 -2.80 -8.61 -36.38
CA THR A 100 -3.65 -9.64 -35.77
C THR A 100 -5.02 -9.09 -35.38
N SER A 101 -5.99 -10.00 -35.23
CA SER A 101 -7.34 -9.69 -34.72
C SER A 101 -7.40 -9.61 -33.19
N LEU A 102 -6.25 -9.41 -32.51
CA LEU A 102 -6.07 -9.39 -31.06
C LEU A 102 -7.15 -8.58 -30.33
N LEU A 103 -7.56 -7.47 -30.92
CA LEU A 103 -8.44 -6.48 -30.32
C LEU A 103 -9.94 -6.73 -30.59
N SER A 104 -10.28 -7.74 -31.40
CA SER A 104 -11.65 -7.95 -31.89
C SER A 104 -12.62 -8.41 -30.79
N ALA A 105 -12.16 -9.25 -29.87
CA ALA A 105 -12.96 -9.79 -28.78
C ALA A 105 -12.79 -9.04 -27.44
N VAL A 106 -11.81 -8.14 -27.35
CA VAL A 106 -11.46 -7.42 -26.12
C VAL A 106 -12.52 -6.37 -25.79
N THR A 107 -12.84 -6.19 -24.51
CA THR A 107 -13.76 -5.15 -24.02
C THR A 107 -13.06 -4.05 -23.21
N SER A 108 -11.92 -4.36 -22.59
CA SER A 108 -11.12 -3.43 -21.79
C SER A 108 -9.66 -3.47 -22.23
N VAL A 109 -9.06 -2.29 -22.45
CA VAL A 109 -7.65 -2.15 -22.80
C VAL A 109 -6.94 -1.36 -21.71
N GLU A 110 -5.93 -1.97 -21.09
CA GLU A 110 -5.09 -1.36 -20.06
C GLU A 110 -3.64 -1.27 -20.54
N LEU A 111 -3.10 -0.05 -20.61
CA LEU A 111 -1.72 0.21 -21.01
C LEU A 111 -0.92 0.69 -19.81
N ILE A 112 0.18 0.01 -19.50
CA ILE A 112 1.14 0.40 -18.47
C ILE A 112 2.44 0.78 -19.17
N VAL A 113 2.81 2.06 -19.18
CA VAL A 113 4.01 2.56 -19.85
C VAL A 113 5.04 2.96 -18.80
N GLU A 114 6.24 2.38 -18.84
CA GLU A 114 7.31 2.76 -17.93
C GLU A 114 8.14 3.93 -18.45
N SER A 115 8.77 4.69 -17.55
CA SER A 115 9.64 5.81 -17.95
C SER A 115 10.89 5.37 -18.72
N SER A 116 11.37 4.14 -18.47
CA SER A 116 12.44 3.47 -19.21
C SER A 116 12.14 3.34 -20.71
N ALA A 117 10.86 3.21 -21.08
CA ALA A 117 10.41 3.13 -22.46
C ALA A 117 10.62 4.42 -23.26
N VAL A 118 11.03 5.49 -22.58
CA VAL A 118 11.12 6.85 -23.14
C VAL A 118 12.54 7.42 -22.98
N SER A 119 13.31 6.90 -22.03
CA SER A 119 14.58 7.47 -21.59
C SER A 119 15.83 6.90 -22.30
N VAL A 120 15.72 6.20 -23.43
CA VAL A 120 16.91 5.64 -24.10
C VAL A 120 17.75 6.79 -24.70
N ALA A 121 18.80 7.16 -23.97
CA ALA A 121 19.91 7.94 -24.48
C ALA A 121 20.82 7.01 -25.30
N GLN A 122 20.80 7.16 -26.62
CA GLN A 122 21.89 6.68 -27.48
C GLN A 122 22.23 7.77 -28.48
N ASP A 123 23.32 8.48 -28.20
CA ASP A 123 24.44 8.93 -29.05
C ASP A 123 24.24 9.33 -30.51
N CYS A 124 23.04 9.55 -31.00
CA CYS A 124 22.79 10.07 -32.33
C CYS A 124 21.87 11.28 -32.25
N MET A 125 22.41 12.41 -32.74
CA MET A 125 21.69 13.64 -33.00
C MET A 125 20.52 13.39 -33.98
N LYS A 126 19.35 13.01 -33.45
CA LYS A 126 17.97 13.23 -33.95
C LYS A 126 16.99 12.52 -33.01
N GLY A 127 16.00 13.25 -32.50
CA GLY A 127 15.08 12.78 -31.46
C GLY A 127 14.04 11.78 -31.95
N THR A 128 13.84 10.70 -31.19
CA THR A 128 12.75 9.72 -31.34
C THR A 128 11.93 9.51 -30.06
N GLY A 129 12.34 10.10 -28.92
CA GLY A 129 11.66 9.83 -27.64
C GLY A 129 10.22 10.31 -27.64
N GLY A 130 9.26 9.37 -27.70
CA GLY A 130 7.81 9.61 -27.69
C GLY A 130 7.10 9.20 -28.99
N CYS A 131 7.82 9.02 -30.11
CA CYS A 131 7.21 8.71 -31.40
C CYS A 131 6.47 7.36 -31.41
N GLU A 132 7.06 6.33 -30.80
CA GLU A 132 6.49 4.98 -30.76
C GLU A 132 5.21 4.94 -29.92
N ALA A 133 5.18 5.64 -28.79
CA ALA A 133 4.01 5.71 -27.92
C ALA A 133 2.87 6.49 -28.60
N ALA A 134 3.18 7.62 -29.26
CA ALA A 134 2.22 8.35 -30.08
C ALA A 134 1.64 7.46 -31.19
N GLU A 135 2.48 6.65 -31.85
CA GLU A 135 2.05 5.76 -32.92
C GLU A 135 1.14 4.64 -32.40
N LEU A 136 1.49 4.02 -31.26
CA LEU A 136 0.61 3.04 -30.61
C LEU A 136 -0.77 3.63 -30.32
N LEU A 137 -0.83 4.82 -29.74
CA LEU A 137 -2.10 5.49 -29.45
C LEU A 137 -2.89 5.82 -30.74
N ARG A 138 -2.22 6.20 -31.84
CA ARG A 138 -2.88 6.43 -33.13
C ARG A 138 -3.47 5.16 -33.72
N VAL A 139 -2.69 4.08 -33.69
CA VAL A 139 -3.14 2.78 -34.19
C VAL A 139 -4.31 2.27 -33.35
N LEU A 140 -4.25 2.40 -32.03
CA LEU A 140 -5.37 2.07 -31.15
C LEU A 140 -6.59 2.96 -31.41
N ALA A 141 -6.40 4.25 -31.73
CA ALA A 141 -7.51 5.13 -32.09
C ALA A 141 -8.19 4.70 -33.39
N GLN A 142 -7.38 4.31 -34.40
CA GLN A 142 -7.89 3.81 -35.67
C GLN A 142 -8.66 2.49 -35.49
N GLN A 143 -8.10 1.54 -34.75
CA GLN A 143 -8.76 0.27 -34.46
C GLN A 143 -10.00 0.47 -33.59
N GLY A 144 -9.92 1.32 -32.55
CA GLY A 144 -11.03 1.61 -31.65
C GLY A 144 -12.26 2.19 -32.34
N SER A 145 -12.07 2.91 -33.46
CA SER A 145 -13.18 3.38 -34.30
C SER A 145 -13.92 2.26 -35.04
N GLN A 146 -13.24 1.13 -35.30
CA GLN A 146 -13.79 -0.04 -35.99
C GLN A 146 -14.31 -1.09 -34.99
N GLN A 147 -13.73 -1.15 -33.78
CA GLN A 147 -14.08 -2.11 -32.75
C GLN A 147 -15.29 -1.64 -31.91
N LEU A 148 -16.43 -2.31 -32.07
CA LEU A 148 -17.66 -2.04 -31.30
C LEU A 148 -17.60 -2.56 -29.85
N THR A 149 -16.67 -3.47 -29.55
CA THR A 149 -16.60 -4.22 -28.29
C THR A 149 -15.92 -3.49 -27.15
N TRP A 150 -15.02 -2.52 -27.40
CA TRP A 150 -14.35 -1.84 -26.28
C TRP A 150 -15.26 -0.88 -25.56
N VAL A 151 -15.20 -0.94 -24.25
CA VAL A 151 -16.03 -0.17 -23.34
C VAL A 151 -15.15 0.56 -22.32
N ASP A 152 -13.96 0.02 -22.01
CA ASP A 152 -13.05 0.57 -21.00
C ASP A 152 -11.64 0.84 -21.57
N PHE A 153 -11.04 1.95 -21.13
CA PHE A 153 -9.66 2.30 -21.41
C PHE A 153 -8.95 2.80 -20.15
N SER A 154 -7.76 2.26 -19.90
CA SER A 154 -6.89 2.71 -18.81
C SER A 154 -5.46 2.91 -19.31
N LEU A 155 -4.84 4.01 -18.92
CA LEU A 155 -3.45 4.35 -19.23
C LEU A 155 -2.73 4.72 -17.94
N LEU A 156 -1.70 3.95 -17.58
CA LEU A 156 -0.92 4.15 -16.36
C LEU A 156 0.54 4.39 -16.74
N TYR A 157 1.08 5.53 -16.32
CA TYR A 157 2.50 5.82 -16.45
C TYR A 157 3.23 5.50 -15.16
N ARG A 158 4.35 4.79 -15.25
CA ARG A 158 5.14 4.36 -14.10
C ARG A 158 6.57 4.84 -14.23
N GLU A 159 7.12 5.49 -13.22
CA GLU A 159 8.56 5.72 -13.18
C GLU A 159 9.29 4.38 -13.01
N ALA A 160 10.21 4.07 -13.93
CA ALA A 160 11.06 2.90 -13.85
C ALA A 160 11.95 3.00 -12.61
N ALA A 161 12.07 1.90 -11.86
CA ALA A 161 12.97 1.83 -10.72
C ALA A 161 14.40 2.11 -11.21
N SER A 162 15.02 3.18 -10.72
CA SER A 162 16.42 3.48 -11.04
C SER A 162 17.31 2.32 -10.58
N PRO A 163 18.18 1.73 -11.42
CA PRO A 163 19.23 0.87 -10.92
C PRO A 163 20.17 1.78 -10.11
N SER A 164 20.29 1.51 -8.81
CA SER A 164 21.03 2.30 -7.81
C SER A 164 20.42 3.67 -7.44
N SER A 165 19.50 3.65 -6.48
CA SER A 165 19.54 4.63 -5.39
C SER A 165 19.20 3.94 -4.08
N THR A 166 20.21 3.88 -3.22
CA THR A 166 20.13 3.54 -1.80
C THR A 166 19.13 4.46 -1.11
N SER A 167 18.10 3.90 -0.48
CA SER A 167 17.20 4.65 0.39
C SER A 167 17.89 4.98 1.70
N SER A 168 18.63 6.09 1.73
CA SER A 168 18.83 6.89 2.94
C SER A 168 17.66 7.87 3.05
N GLY A 169 16.73 7.59 3.96
CA GLY A 169 15.71 8.56 4.36
C GLY A 169 16.36 9.67 5.18
N HIS A 170 16.64 10.81 4.56
CA HIS A 170 16.83 12.08 5.26
C HIS A 170 15.79 13.09 4.77
N GLY A 171 15.10 13.68 5.74
CA GLY A 171 14.11 14.71 5.50
C GLY A 171 14.77 16.00 5.02
N ALA A 172 14.10 16.67 4.09
CA ALA A 172 14.33 18.08 3.80
C ALA A 172 13.09 18.85 4.25
N SER A 173 13.25 19.55 5.37
CA SER A 173 12.42 20.66 5.79
C SER A 173 12.50 21.80 4.77
N SER A 174 11.39 22.46 4.55
CA SER A 174 11.25 23.66 3.73
C SER A 174 12.13 24.81 4.23
N THR A 175 13.10 25.22 3.42
CA THR A 175 13.53 26.61 3.28
C THR A 175 13.87 26.84 1.81
N GLY A 176 13.24 27.83 1.20
CA GLY A 176 13.39 28.14 -0.21
C GLY A 176 14.83 28.52 -0.57
N ALA A 177 15.37 27.83 -1.56
CA ALA A 177 16.19 28.36 -2.64
C ALA A 177 16.51 27.18 -3.56
N SER A 178 16.21 27.36 -4.85
CA SER A 178 16.78 26.61 -5.96
C SER A 178 18.21 26.16 -5.66
N LEU A 179 18.51 24.87 -5.87
CA LEU A 179 19.78 24.31 -6.36
C LEU A 179 19.70 22.76 -6.33
N LEU A 180 18.89 22.19 -7.23
CA LEU A 180 19.15 20.85 -7.76
C LEU A 180 20.17 21.01 -8.90
N PRO A 181 21.14 20.10 -9.07
CA PRO A 181 21.93 20.07 -10.30
C PRO A 181 20.97 19.86 -11.47
N GLN A 182 20.90 20.84 -12.37
CA GLN A 182 20.15 20.75 -13.61
C GLN A 182 20.75 19.63 -14.46
N TYR A 183 20.22 18.41 -14.35
CA TYR A 183 20.34 17.41 -15.40
C TYR A 183 19.47 17.85 -16.57
N ALA A 184 20.02 18.72 -17.41
CA ALA A 184 19.49 19.04 -18.72
C ALA A 184 19.47 17.76 -19.57
N GLY A 185 18.30 17.14 -19.75
CA GLY A 185 18.15 16.04 -20.72
C GLY A 185 17.14 14.93 -20.45
N ARG A 186 16.24 14.98 -19.46
CA ARG A 186 15.13 14.00 -19.40
C ARG A 186 14.09 14.30 -20.49
N ARG A 187 14.00 13.43 -21.50
CA ARG A 187 12.92 13.44 -22.50
C ARG A 187 11.59 13.08 -21.82
N ASN A 188 10.55 13.85 -22.11
CA ASN A 188 9.20 13.62 -21.58
C ASN A 188 8.40 12.72 -22.55
N LEU A 189 7.67 11.75 -22.02
CA LEU A 189 6.73 10.93 -22.81
C LEU A 189 5.63 11.79 -23.46
N TRP A 190 5.15 12.76 -22.69
CA TRP A 190 3.98 13.56 -23.02
C TRP A 190 4.38 14.78 -23.85
N ASP A 191 4.64 14.54 -25.13
CA ASP A 191 4.74 15.58 -26.14
C ASP A 191 3.38 15.87 -26.79
N ASP A 192 3.29 16.97 -27.56
CA ASP A 192 2.03 17.33 -28.24
C ASP A 192 1.53 16.23 -29.18
N ALA A 193 2.44 15.46 -29.79
CA ALA A 193 2.09 14.39 -30.72
C ALA A 193 1.40 13.21 -30.02
N THR A 194 1.92 12.80 -28.85
CA THR A 194 1.37 11.73 -28.01
C THR A 194 0.03 12.13 -27.42
N VAL A 195 -0.07 13.35 -26.87
CA VAL A 195 -1.34 13.83 -26.27
C VAL A 195 -2.41 14.05 -27.34
N ALA A 196 -2.06 14.51 -28.55
CA ALA A 196 -3.00 14.57 -29.67
C ALA A 196 -3.47 13.18 -30.12
N ALA A 197 -2.60 12.17 -30.09
CA ALA A 197 -2.98 10.79 -30.37
C ALA A 197 -3.93 10.23 -29.29
N LEU A 198 -3.65 10.51 -28.01
CA LEU A 198 -4.52 10.18 -26.90
C LEU A 198 -5.90 10.84 -27.03
N ALA A 199 -5.94 12.14 -27.37
CA ALA A 199 -7.18 12.87 -27.61
C ALA A 199 -8.02 12.22 -28.73
N LYS A 200 -7.37 11.78 -29.81
CA LYS A 200 -8.05 11.03 -30.90
C LYS A 200 -8.62 9.70 -30.41
N LEU A 201 -7.89 8.96 -29.58
CA LEU A 201 -8.36 7.70 -29.00
C LEU A 201 -9.56 7.93 -28.07
N MET A 202 -9.47 8.91 -27.17
CA MET A 202 -10.56 9.27 -26.27
C MET A 202 -11.80 9.74 -27.04
N ASN A 203 -11.61 10.41 -28.17
CA ASN A 203 -12.69 10.85 -29.05
C ASN A 203 -13.17 9.76 -30.03
N ALA A 204 -12.51 8.59 -30.10
CA ALA A 204 -12.85 7.58 -31.11
C ALA A 204 -14.27 7.04 -30.92
N LYS A 205 -14.71 6.88 -29.66
CA LYS A 205 -16.03 6.35 -29.29
C LYS A 205 -16.39 6.72 -27.84
N PRO A 206 -17.65 6.52 -27.40
CA PRO A 206 -18.03 6.73 -26.01
C PRO A 206 -17.47 5.62 -25.10
N TRP A 207 -16.75 6.02 -24.05
CA TRP A 207 -16.18 5.11 -23.05
C TRP A 207 -17.07 5.00 -21.82
N ARG A 208 -17.08 3.83 -21.18
CA ARG A 208 -17.68 3.60 -19.85
C ARG A 208 -16.66 3.86 -18.75
N LYS A 209 -15.42 3.43 -18.93
CA LYS A 209 -14.30 3.72 -18.04
C LYS A 209 -13.21 4.45 -18.80
N ALA A 210 -12.78 5.59 -18.26
CA ALA A 210 -11.63 6.33 -18.74
C ALA A 210 -10.71 6.62 -17.55
N ALA A 211 -9.59 5.92 -17.51
CA ALA A 211 -8.59 6.08 -16.46
C ALA A 211 -7.25 6.54 -17.04
N MET A 212 -6.69 7.61 -16.47
CA MET A 212 -5.33 8.07 -16.71
C MET A 212 -4.63 8.23 -15.37
N ALA A 213 -3.48 7.58 -15.21
CA ALA A 213 -2.74 7.57 -13.97
C ALA A 213 -1.29 8.07 -14.17
N HIS A 214 -0.86 9.01 -13.32
CA HIS A 214 0.47 9.64 -13.26
C HIS A 214 0.95 10.30 -14.56
N VAL A 215 0.04 10.98 -15.26
CA VAL A 215 0.30 11.64 -16.56
C VAL A 215 0.62 13.13 -16.37
N ASP A 216 1.83 13.57 -16.73
CA ASP A 216 2.24 14.97 -16.67
C ASP A 216 2.18 15.66 -18.04
N LEU A 217 1.13 16.45 -18.25
CA LEU A 217 0.82 17.24 -19.45
C LEU A 217 1.30 18.70 -19.34
N THR A 218 1.99 19.09 -18.26
CA THR A 218 2.36 20.50 -18.01
C THR A 218 3.22 21.10 -19.13
N ARG A 219 4.02 20.28 -19.80
CA ARG A 219 4.92 20.68 -20.90
C ARG A 219 4.27 20.69 -22.29
N CYS A 220 3.03 20.20 -22.42
CA CYS A 220 2.30 20.20 -23.69
C CYS A 220 1.67 21.57 -23.96
N SER A 221 1.38 21.87 -25.23
CA SER A 221 0.71 23.11 -25.59
C SER A 221 -0.73 23.15 -25.04
N PRO A 222 -1.23 24.33 -24.61
CA PRO A 222 -2.60 24.46 -24.09
C PRO A 222 -3.66 23.99 -25.08
N ARG A 223 -3.43 24.18 -26.39
CA ARG A 223 -4.34 23.73 -27.45
C ARG A 223 -4.48 22.20 -27.45
N THR A 224 -3.38 21.47 -27.32
CA THR A 224 -3.41 20.00 -27.29
C THR A 224 -4.09 19.48 -26.02
N ARG A 225 -3.82 20.09 -24.87
CA ARG A 225 -4.52 19.74 -23.61
C ARG A 225 -6.02 19.99 -23.70
N GLN A 226 -6.43 21.15 -24.22
CA GLN A 226 -7.84 21.47 -24.41
C GLN A 226 -8.52 20.49 -25.39
N ALA A 227 -7.83 20.04 -26.44
CA ALA A 227 -8.34 19.02 -27.35
C ALA A 227 -8.53 17.66 -26.65
N LEU A 228 -7.60 17.26 -25.75
CA LEU A 228 -7.75 16.06 -24.92
C LEU A 228 -8.97 16.18 -24.00
N TRP A 229 -9.11 17.29 -23.28
CA TRP A 229 -10.25 17.51 -22.38
C TRP A 229 -11.59 17.57 -23.11
N ALA A 230 -11.63 18.20 -24.29
CA ALA A 230 -12.81 18.19 -25.15
C ALA A 230 -13.18 16.78 -25.62
N ALA A 231 -12.22 15.89 -25.82
CA ALA A 231 -12.48 14.49 -26.22
C ALA A 231 -13.30 13.72 -25.17
N TYR A 232 -13.12 14.02 -23.88
CA TYR A 232 -13.92 13.41 -22.81
C TYR A 232 -15.42 13.71 -22.94
N ALA A 233 -15.80 14.84 -23.54
CA ALA A 233 -17.19 15.22 -23.74
C ALA A 233 -17.97 14.19 -24.58
N ARG A 234 -17.31 13.41 -25.44
CA ARG A 234 -17.98 12.36 -26.23
C ARG A 234 -18.53 11.21 -25.36
N SER A 235 -17.92 10.97 -24.21
CA SER A 235 -18.28 9.87 -23.30
C SER A 235 -19.33 10.25 -22.25
N HIS A 236 -19.92 11.45 -22.34
CA HIS A 236 -20.78 11.99 -21.28
C HIS A 236 -21.97 11.11 -20.87
N ALA A 237 -22.60 10.40 -21.82
CA ALA A 237 -23.78 9.57 -21.56
C ALA A 237 -23.45 8.12 -21.14
N SER A 238 -22.20 7.69 -21.28
CA SER A 238 -21.75 6.31 -21.04
C SER A 238 -20.79 6.17 -19.88
N LEU A 239 -20.04 7.22 -19.54
CA LEU A 239 -18.96 7.17 -18.56
C LEU A 239 -19.51 6.93 -17.15
N THR A 240 -19.11 5.81 -16.56
CA THR A 240 -19.37 5.44 -15.17
C THR A 240 -18.15 5.66 -14.29
N GLU A 241 -16.95 5.45 -14.82
CA GLU A 241 -15.71 5.58 -14.07
C GLU A 241 -14.78 6.60 -14.72
N LEU A 242 -14.41 7.64 -13.95
CA LEU A 242 -13.42 8.62 -14.32
C LEU A 242 -12.26 8.57 -13.32
N SER A 243 -11.06 8.22 -13.78
CA SER A 243 -9.84 8.31 -12.97
C SER A 243 -8.83 9.21 -13.64
N LEU A 244 -8.36 10.21 -12.90
CA LEU A 244 -7.32 11.16 -13.28
C LEU A 244 -6.18 11.12 -12.26
N ASN A 245 -5.95 9.97 -11.63
CA ASN A 245 -5.03 9.84 -10.52
C ASN A 245 -3.62 10.34 -10.90
N GLY A 246 -3.05 11.31 -10.20
CA GLY A 246 -1.72 11.83 -10.51
C GLY A 246 -1.61 12.58 -11.84
N VAL A 247 -2.72 12.94 -12.50
CA VAL A 247 -2.71 13.70 -13.75
C VAL A 247 -2.46 15.19 -13.48
N GLN A 248 -1.55 15.80 -14.24
CA GLN A 248 -1.21 17.21 -14.12
C GLN A 248 -1.23 17.93 -15.49
N PRO A 249 -1.91 19.08 -15.67
CA PRO A 249 -2.84 19.71 -14.73
C PRO A 249 -4.28 19.16 -14.88
N ALA A 250 -4.79 18.43 -13.88
CA ALA A 250 -6.19 17.96 -13.89
C ALA A 250 -7.23 19.09 -13.73
N ARG A 251 -6.84 20.23 -13.14
CA ARG A 251 -7.73 21.39 -12.90
C ARG A 251 -8.38 21.92 -14.18
N GLU A 252 -7.69 21.81 -15.32
CA GLU A 252 -8.20 22.28 -16.60
C GLU A 252 -9.46 21.52 -17.06
N LEU A 253 -9.53 20.20 -16.83
CA LEU A 253 -10.74 19.45 -17.15
C LEU A 253 -11.92 19.89 -16.26
N ILE A 254 -11.64 20.09 -14.97
CA ILE A 254 -12.65 20.49 -13.99
C ILE A 254 -13.17 21.90 -14.28
N SER A 255 -12.29 22.81 -14.71
CA SER A 255 -12.71 24.18 -15.04
C SER A 255 -13.61 24.26 -16.28
N MET A 256 -13.60 23.24 -17.15
CA MET A 256 -14.48 23.18 -18.33
C MET A 256 -15.94 22.86 -18.03
N GLY A 257 -16.29 22.44 -16.80
CA GLY A 257 -17.68 22.17 -16.42
C GLY A 257 -18.28 20.92 -17.08
N LEU A 258 -17.46 20.05 -17.68
CA LEU A 258 -17.94 18.89 -18.44
C LEU A 258 -18.62 17.83 -17.57
N LEU A 259 -18.25 17.76 -16.29
CA LEU A 259 -18.76 16.76 -15.35
C LEU A 259 -20.27 16.91 -15.10
N ARG A 260 -20.84 18.11 -15.28
CA ARG A 260 -22.30 18.36 -15.24
C ARG A 260 -23.09 17.54 -16.25
N ARG A 261 -22.43 17.11 -17.34
CA ARG A 261 -23.06 16.32 -18.40
C ARG A 261 -22.97 14.81 -18.15
N PHE A 262 -22.18 14.39 -17.17
CA PHE A 262 -21.84 12.99 -16.95
C PHE A 262 -22.86 12.37 -15.99
N SER A 263 -23.99 11.90 -16.55
CA SER A 263 -25.17 11.46 -15.78
C SER A 263 -25.11 10.01 -15.27
N LYS A 264 -24.05 9.25 -15.57
CA LYS A 264 -23.91 7.85 -15.12
C LYS A 264 -22.67 7.58 -14.24
N LEU A 265 -21.96 8.64 -13.82
CA LEU A 265 -20.78 8.47 -12.98
C LEU A 265 -21.14 7.75 -11.67
N ASN A 266 -20.36 6.73 -11.36
CA ASN A 266 -20.40 6.01 -10.10
C ASN A 266 -19.03 6.00 -9.41
N SER A 267 -17.95 6.37 -10.11
CA SER A 267 -16.59 6.36 -9.58
C SER A 267 -15.84 7.56 -10.11
N VAL A 268 -15.31 8.36 -9.18
CA VAL A 268 -14.47 9.51 -9.49
C VAL A 268 -13.21 9.41 -8.64
N ASP A 269 -12.07 9.26 -9.31
CA ASP A 269 -10.75 9.29 -8.68
C ASP A 269 -9.94 10.46 -9.23
N VAL A 270 -9.74 11.47 -8.41
CA VAL A 270 -8.84 12.59 -8.69
C VAL A 270 -7.68 12.62 -7.70
N GLY A 271 -7.32 11.47 -7.13
CA GLY A 271 -6.20 11.35 -6.20
C GLY A 271 -4.86 11.80 -6.79
N GLN A 272 -3.94 12.30 -5.98
CA GLN A 272 -2.59 12.73 -6.36
C GLN A 272 -2.52 13.80 -7.46
N THR A 273 -3.65 14.42 -7.80
CA THR A 273 -3.74 15.54 -8.76
C THR A 273 -3.40 16.89 -8.14
N GLN A 274 -3.17 16.96 -6.82
CA GLN A 274 -2.87 18.20 -6.10
C GLN A 274 -3.89 19.33 -6.37
N LEU A 275 -5.15 18.98 -6.62
CA LEU A 275 -6.21 19.96 -6.83
C LEU A 275 -6.37 20.85 -5.60
N GLU A 276 -6.46 22.16 -5.85
CA GLU A 276 -6.80 23.18 -4.86
C GLU A 276 -8.28 23.06 -4.45
N GLY A 277 -8.61 23.58 -3.26
CA GLY A 277 -9.94 23.44 -2.68
C GLY A 277 -11.07 24.02 -3.56
N ASP A 278 -10.81 25.09 -4.30
CA ASP A 278 -11.80 25.71 -5.20
C ASP A 278 -12.13 24.81 -6.41
N ALA A 279 -11.14 24.08 -6.92
CA ALA A 279 -11.33 23.11 -7.99
C ALA A 279 -12.12 21.90 -7.50
N VAL A 280 -11.84 21.41 -6.27
CA VAL A 280 -12.63 20.33 -5.65
C VAL A 280 -14.08 20.77 -5.43
N VAL A 281 -14.31 21.99 -4.93
CA VAL A 281 -15.66 22.57 -4.81
C VAL A 281 -16.37 22.60 -6.17
N ARG A 282 -15.68 23.05 -7.23
CA ARG A 282 -16.27 23.09 -8.57
C ARG A 282 -16.65 21.69 -9.06
N LEU A 283 -15.77 20.71 -8.86
CA LEU A 283 -16.07 19.31 -9.19
C LEU A 283 -17.31 18.79 -8.45
N LEU A 284 -17.45 19.06 -7.15
CA LEU A 284 -18.63 18.66 -6.38
C LEU A 284 -19.90 19.35 -6.86
N ARG A 285 -19.84 20.64 -7.19
CA ARG A 285 -20.98 21.37 -7.77
C ARG A 285 -21.36 20.80 -9.12
N ASP A 286 -20.38 20.49 -9.97
CA ASP A 286 -20.64 19.91 -11.28
C ASP A 286 -21.31 18.54 -11.18
N LEU A 287 -20.85 17.67 -10.27
CA LEU A 287 -21.45 16.36 -10.03
C LEU A 287 -22.90 16.49 -9.54
N HIS A 288 -23.16 17.45 -8.65
CA HIS A 288 -24.49 17.71 -8.12
C HIS A 288 -25.45 18.21 -9.21
N GLU A 289 -25.05 19.21 -9.99
CA GLU A 289 -25.86 19.73 -11.09
C GLU A 289 -26.11 18.72 -12.20
N GLY A 290 -25.19 17.77 -12.41
CA GLY A 290 -25.37 16.66 -13.34
C GLY A 290 -26.34 15.57 -12.89
N GLY A 291 -27.00 15.74 -11.74
CA GLY A 291 -27.99 14.82 -11.20
C GLY A 291 -27.40 13.60 -10.47
N ASN A 292 -26.08 13.48 -10.40
CA ASN A 292 -25.42 12.38 -9.69
C ASN A 292 -25.12 12.74 -8.24
N GLY A 293 -24.68 13.96 -7.93
CA GLY A 293 -24.17 14.27 -6.59
C GLY A 293 -23.00 13.37 -6.18
N TRP A 294 -22.34 13.69 -5.07
CA TRP A 294 -21.23 12.83 -4.60
C TRP A 294 -21.73 11.59 -3.84
N TRP A 295 -22.95 11.62 -3.29
CA TRP A 295 -23.51 10.53 -2.49
C TRP A 295 -24.08 9.36 -3.31
N HIS A 296 -24.34 9.54 -4.62
CA HIS A 296 -24.70 8.43 -5.52
C HIS A 296 -23.49 7.75 -6.17
N LEU A 297 -22.28 8.30 -5.97
CA LEU A 297 -21.06 7.62 -6.37
C LEU A 297 -20.84 6.43 -5.44
N ARG A 298 -20.34 5.31 -5.97
CA ARG A 298 -19.81 4.19 -5.20
C ARG A 298 -18.40 4.46 -4.69
N HIS A 299 -17.57 5.17 -5.47
CA HIS A 299 -16.18 5.45 -5.14
C HIS A 299 -15.87 6.93 -5.37
N LEU A 300 -15.28 7.56 -4.36
CA LEU A 300 -14.81 8.94 -4.42
C LEU A 300 -13.43 9.05 -3.78
N CYS A 301 -12.45 9.52 -4.55
CA CYS A 301 -11.07 9.66 -4.09
C CYS A 301 -10.54 11.08 -4.33
N PHE A 302 -10.14 11.73 -3.23
CA PHE A 302 -9.48 13.02 -3.15
C PHE A 302 -8.10 12.92 -2.50
N SER A 303 -7.46 11.74 -2.59
CA SER A 303 -6.16 11.53 -1.94
C SER A 303 -5.15 12.59 -2.39
N GLN A 304 -4.41 13.19 -1.46
CA GLN A 304 -3.43 14.24 -1.69
C GLN A 304 -3.96 15.46 -2.48
N CYS A 305 -5.26 15.75 -2.41
CA CYS A 305 -5.84 17.03 -2.82
C CYS A 305 -5.92 18.00 -1.63
N GLU A 306 -6.11 19.29 -1.90
CA GLU A 306 -6.51 20.25 -0.88
C GLU A 306 -7.99 20.07 -0.57
N PHE A 307 -8.28 19.61 0.65
CA PHE A 307 -9.63 19.39 1.13
C PHE A 307 -9.91 20.37 2.27
N SER A 308 -10.39 21.56 1.90
CA SER A 308 -10.65 22.66 2.83
C SER A 308 -12.04 22.58 3.45
N ASP A 309 -12.30 23.40 4.47
CA ASP A 309 -13.61 23.53 5.12
C ASP A 309 -14.71 23.84 4.09
N ALA A 310 -14.41 24.68 3.10
CA ALA A 310 -15.34 25.02 2.01
C ALA A 310 -15.77 23.78 1.20
N VAL A 311 -14.89 22.80 0.99
CA VAL A 311 -15.23 21.56 0.29
C VAL A 311 -16.28 20.78 1.08
N VAL A 312 -16.07 20.63 2.39
CA VAL A 312 -16.99 19.89 3.25
C VAL A 312 -18.31 20.65 3.45
N GLU A 313 -18.27 21.96 3.57
CA GLU A 313 -19.46 22.80 3.64
C GLU A 313 -20.34 22.61 2.40
N VAL A 314 -19.75 22.53 1.21
CA VAL A 314 -20.48 22.23 -0.03
C VAL A 314 -21.04 20.81 -0.02
N MET A 315 -20.29 19.82 0.46
CA MET A 315 -20.83 18.46 0.61
C MET A 315 -22.06 18.43 1.53
N ALA A 316 -21.99 19.14 2.67
CA ALA A 316 -23.07 19.23 3.64
C ALA A 316 -24.26 20.06 3.14
N GLU A 317 -24.01 21.14 2.40
CA GLU A 317 -25.01 21.96 1.73
C GLU A 317 -25.82 21.12 0.75
N GLN A 318 -25.14 20.43 -0.17
CA GLN A 318 -25.78 19.60 -1.18
C GLN A 318 -26.62 18.47 -0.56
N LEU A 319 -26.14 17.84 0.52
CA LEU A 319 -26.91 16.80 1.22
C LEU A 319 -28.16 17.37 1.90
N ARG A 320 -28.07 18.58 2.50
CA ARG A 320 -29.22 19.28 3.08
C ARG A 320 -30.25 19.65 2.02
N GLU A 321 -29.81 20.13 0.85
CA GLU A 321 -30.68 20.43 -0.27
C GLU A 321 -31.45 19.19 -0.74
N GLN A 322 -30.78 18.04 -0.88
CA GLN A 322 -31.45 16.78 -1.21
C GLN A 322 -32.53 16.40 -0.20
N GLN A 323 -32.21 16.49 1.09
CA GLN A 323 -33.15 16.17 2.16
C GLN A 323 -34.35 17.12 2.16
N ALA A 324 -34.17 18.40 1.84
CA ALA A 324 -35.25 19.38 1.71
C ALA A 324 -36.16 19.09 0.50
N HIS A 325 -35.60 18.68 -0.64
CA HIS A 325 -36.38 18.28 -1.82
C HIS A 325 -37.22 17.01 -1.55
N GLN A 326 -36.71 16.06 -0.76
CA GLN A 326 -37.46 14.87 -0.36
C GLN A 326 -38.57 15.16 0.68
N GLN A 327 -38.47 16.26 1.44
CA GLN A 327 -39.43 16.64 2.49
C GLN A 327 -40.48 17.66 2.07
N SER A 328 -40.31 18.30 0.90
CA SER A 328 -41.28 19.28 0.41
C SER A 328 -42.55 18.56 -0.07
N PRO A 329 -43.74 18.80 0.53
CA PRO A 329 -44.97 18.24 0.01
C PRO A 329 -45.22 18.88 -1.35
N THR A 330 -45.51 18.07 -2.36
CA THR A 330 -46.04 18.53 -3.64
C THR A 330 -47.35 19.27 -3.35
N ILE A 331 -47.29 20.60 -3.20
CA ILE A 331 -48.47 21.45 -3.31
C ILE A 331 -48.79 21.46 -4.80
N GLU A 332 -49.58 20.48 -5.23
CA GLU A 332 -50.28 20.55 -6.51
C GLU A 332 -51.21 21.77 -6.45
N ASN A 333 -50.71 22.92 -6.94
CA ASN A 333 -51.58 23.99 -7.39
C ASN A 333 -52.29 23.51 -8.66
N SER A 334 -53.37 22.76 -8.49
CA SER A 334 -54.42 22.62 -9.49
C SER A 334 -55.73 23.15 -8.91
N PHE A 335 -55.95 24.45 -9.09
CA PHE A 335 -57.32 24.93 -9.19
C PHE A 335 -57.85 24.44 -10.54
N ASP A 336 -58.75 23.46 -10.47
CA ASP A 336 -59.76 23.02 -11.46
C ASP A 336 -59.69 21.53 -11.82
N LYS A 337 -60.23 20.67 -10.96
CA LYS A 337 -61.37 19.81 -11.32
C LYS A 337 -61.97 19.05 -10.15
N VAL A 338 -63.29 19.14 -10.10
CA VAL A 338 -64.22 18.51 -9.15
C VAL A 338 -64.42 17.02 -9.48
N CYS A 339 -64.70 16.22 -8.42
CA CYS A 339 -65.41 14.92 -8.33
C CYS A 339 -64.60 13.62 -8.02
N PRO A 340 -65.21 12.61 -7.33
CA PRO A 340 -64.83 12.27 -5.95
C PRO A 340 -64.51 10.78 -5.65
N ALA A 341 -63.94 10.56 -4.45
CA ALA A 341 -64.02 9.38 -3.57
C ALA A 341 -64.08 7.96 -4.20
N ASN A 342 -62.93 7.29 -4.25
CA ASN A 342 -62.70 5.95 -3.67
C ASN A 342 -61.32 5.43 -4.09
N SER A 343 -60.38 5.34 -3.16
CA SER A 343 -59.42 4.23 -3.08
C SER A 343 -58.53 4.39 -1.85
N THR A 344 -58.68 3.41 -0.96
CA THR A 344 -57.73 2.87 0.00
C THR A 344 -56.38 3.58 0.15
N ALA A 345 -56.13 3.99 1.39
CA ALA A 345 -54.83 4.36 1.93
C ALA A 345 -53.72 3.39 1.49
N GLY A 346 -53.00 3.77 0.43
CA GLY A 346 -51.70 3.22 0.11
C GLY A 346 -50.65 4.05 0.83
N GLU A 347 -49.96 3.43 1.76
CA GLU A 347 -48.72 3.93 2.35
C GLU A 347 -47.77 4.37 1.24
N ARG A 348 -47.68 5.68 1.00
CA ARG A 348 -46.54 6.26 0.28
C ARG A 348 -45.40 6.34 1.26
N THR A 349 -44.69 5.23 1.44
CA THR A 349 -43.31 5.28 1.93
C THR A 349 -42.50 6.01 0.87
N SER A 350 -42.29 7.32 1.03
CA SER A 350 -41.24 8.04 0.35
C SER A 350 -39.90 7.44 0.82
N ALA A 351 -39.45 6.39 0.13
CA ALA A 351 -38.16 5.76 0.41
C ALA A 351 -37.09 6.85 0.27
N ARG A 352 -36.45 7.22 1.37
CA ARG A 352 -35.23 8.04 1.34
C ARG A 352 -34.24 7.28 0.45
N GLU A 353 -33.78 7.91 -0.63
CA GLU A 353 -32.68 7.34 -1.40
C GLU A 353 -31.42 7.43 -0.54
N ASP A 354 -31.04 6.31 0.07
CA ASP A 354 -29.84 6.19 0.89
C ASP A 354 -28.59 6.38 0.00
N ALA A 355 -27.57 7.06 0.54
CA ALA A 355 -26.32 7.25 -0.18
C ALA A 355 -25.69 5.90 -0.58
N THR A 356 -25.27 5.77 -1.83
CA THR A 356 -24.69 4.54 -2.39
C THR A 356 -23.17 4.46 -2.22
N LEU A 357 -22.57 5.50 -1.61
CA LEU A 357 -21.13 5.62 -1.37
C LEU A 357 -20.58 4.44 -0.58
N ALA A 358 -19.74 3.66 -1.26
CA ALA A 358 -19.10 2.47 -0.71
C ALA A 358 -17.64 2.71 -0.32
N SER A 359 -16.96 3.67 -0.94
CA SER A 359 -15.56 3.99 -0.68
C SER A 359 -15.30 5.48 -0.73
N LEU A 360 -14.70 6.01 0.32
CA LEU A 360 -14.23 7.38 0.41
C LEU A 360 -12.75 7.41 0.77
N ASP A 361 -11.92 7.99 -0.09
CA ASP A 361 -10.48 8.19 0.16
C ASP A 361 -10.14 9.67 0.26
N LEU A 362 -9.73 10.08 1.45
CA LEU A 362 -9.27 11.43 1.79
C LEU A 362 -7.79 11.42 2.21
N SER A 363 -7.04 10.37 1.89
CA SER A 363 -5.68 10.20 2.41
C SER A 363 -4.74 11.34 2.03
N GLY A 364 -3.96 11.84 2.98
CA GLY A 364 -3.04 12.95 2.76
C GLY A 364 -3.71 14.32 2.57
N THR A 365 -5.03 14.43 2.75
CA THR A 365 -5.71 15.73 2.85
C THR A 365 -5.45 16.38 4.21
N ARG A 366 -5.64 17.68 4.35
CA ARG A 366 -5.47 18.38 5.65
C ARG A 366 -6.84 18.78 6.17
N LEU A 367 -7.43 17.95 7.03
CA LEU A 367 -8.74 18.23 7.60
C LEU A 367 -8.60 19.09 8.86
N SER A 368 -9.35 20.19 8.93
CA SER A 368 -9.55 20.95 10.17
C SER A 368 -10.60 20.24 11.04
N ARG A 369 -10.68 20.58 12.33
CA ARG A 369 -11.69 20.01 13.24
C ARG A 369 -13.12 20.33 12.80
N THR A 370 -13.35 21.56 12.32
CA THR A 370 -14.63 22.03 11.76
C THR A 370 -15.01 21.23 10.53
N ALA A 371 -14.06 20.99 9.62
CA ALA A 371 -14.26 20.13 8.47
C ALA A 371 -14.59 18.68 8.86
N VAL A 372 -13.89 18.09 9.84
CA VAL A 372 -14.20 16.72 10.29
C VAL A 372 -15.60 16.63 10.88
N PHE A 373 -16.01 17.60 11.71
CA PHE A 373 -17.35 17.62 12.29
C PHE A 373 -18.44 17.69 11.21
N ALA A 374 -18.28 18.58 10.23
CA ALA A 374 -19.23 18.68 9.11
C ALA A 374 -19.23 17.41 8.25
N LEU A 375 -18.05 16.81 8.00
CA LEU A 375 -17.91 15.56 7.26
C LEU A 375 -18.59 14.41 8.00
N ALA A 376 -18.47 14.33 9.31
CA ALA A 376 -19.17 13.36 10.14
C ALA A 376 -20.69 13.48 9.94
N GLY A 377 -21.23 14.69 9.90
CA GLY A 377 -22.65 14.93 9.56
C GLY A 377 -23.04 14.38 8.18
N CYS A 378 -22.17 14.49 7.18
CA CYS A 378 -22.39 13.90 5.86
C CYS A 378 -22.39 12.37 5.89
N LEU A 379 -21.44 11.77 6.62
CA LEU A 379 -21.22 10.32 6.66
C LEU A 379 -22.34 9.55 7.38
N VAL A 380 -23.15 10.20 8.23
CA VAL A 380 -24.34 9.58 8.87
C VAL A 380 -25.30 8.99 7.84
N SER A 381 -25.40 9.61 6.65
CA SER A 381 -26.27 9.15 5.56
C SER A 381 -25.62 8.05 4.69
N CYS A 382 -24.34 7.73 4.89
CA CYS A 382 -23.57 6.79 4.09
C CYS A 382 -23.60 5.37 4.66
N ALA A 383 -24.78 4.75 4.76
CA ALA A 383 -24.95 3.40 5.31
C ALA A 383 -24.23 2.29 4.50
N ASN A 384 -24.01 2.53 3.20
CA ASN A 384 -23.34 1.59 2.30
C ASN A 384 -21.81 1.65 2.34
N LEU A 385 -21.22 2.50 3.20
CA LEU A 385 -19.78 2.71 3.24
C LEU A 385 -19.06 1.45 3.72
N LYS A 386 -18.14 0.95 2.89
CA LYS A 386 -17.30 -0.23 3.13
C LYS A 386 -15.85 0.16 3.42
N THR A 387 -15.36 1.24 2.82
CA THR A 387 -13.97 1.69 2.95
C THR A 387 -13.92 3.17 3.27
N LEU A 388 -13.25 3.51 4.37
CA LEU A 388 -12.91 4.88 4.71
C LEU A 388 -11.39 4.99 4.87
N ASN A 389 -10.76 5.73 3.97
CA ASN A 389 -9.32 6.01 4.05
C ASN A 389 -9.10 7.46 4.50
N THR A 390 -8.64 7.61 5.73
CA THR A 390 -8.32 8.90 6.37
C THR A 390 -6.85 8.98 6.78
N ARG A 391 -6.00 8.21 6.10
CA ARG A 391 -4.55 8.20 6.34
C ARG A 391 -3.98 9.62 6.26
N HIS A 392 -3.10 9.96 7.20
CA HIS A 392 -2.37 11.22 7.20
C HIS A 392 -3.26 12.48 7.04
N CYS A 393 -4.43 12.48 7.67
CA CYS A 393 -5.40 13.59 7.61
C CYS A 393 -5.27 14.63 8.73
N ARG A 394 -4.28 14.44 9.63
CA ARG A 394 -4.08 15.21 10.88
C ARG A 394 -5.20 15.06 11.92
N LEU A 395 -5.96 13.97 11.84
CA LEU A 395 -7.04 13.66 12.79
C LEU A 395 -6.51 13.54 14.22
N GLN A 396 -7.31 13.99 15.18
CA GLN A 396 -7.08 13.87 16.62
C GLN A 396 -8.12 12.94 17.26
N ALA A 397 -7.99 12.67 18.56
CA ALA A 397 -8.91 11.81 19.31
C ALA A 397 -10.40 12.21 19.16
N ASP A 398 -10.71 13.50 19.35
CA ASP A 398 -12.08 14.00 19.26
C ASP A 398 -12.61 13.86 17.82
N ASP A 399 -11.78 14.08 16.80
CA ASP A 399 -12.14 13.91 15.38
C ASP A 399 -12.54 12.45 15.08
N VAL A 400 -11.79 11.49 15.62
CA VAL A 400 -12.11 10.06 15.51
C VAL A 400 -13.41 9.72 16.23
N GLU A 401 -13.72 10.35 17.37
CA GLU A 401 -15.01 10.16 18.03
C GLU A 401 -16.18 10.62 17.16
N HIS A 402 -16.06 11.79 16.51
CA HIS A 402 -17.10 12.28 15.60
C HIS A 402 -17.29 11.36 14.41
N LEU A 403 -16.20 10.91 13.77
CA LEU A 403 -16.26 9.97 12.66
C LEU A 403 -16.84 8.61 13.09
N ALA A 404 -16.39 8.07 14.22
CA ALA A 404 -16.91 6.82 14.78
C ALA A 404 -18.41 6.90 15.08
N ALA A 405 -18.86 8.01 15.66
CA ALA A 405 -20.27 8.26 15.90
C ALA A 405 -21.08 8.35 14.61
N ALA A 406 -20.55 8.99 13.57
CA ALA A 406 -21.22 9.09 12.28
C ALA A 406 -21.35 7.74 11.56
N LEU A 407 -20.36 6.87 11.72
CA LEU A 407 -20.29 5.56 11.05
C LEU A 407 -21.14 4.48 11.72
N GLN A 408 -21.98 4.80 12.71
CA GLN A 408 -22.87 3.83 13.37
C GLN A 408 -23.83 3.14 12.39
N ASN A 409 -24.22 3.83 11.32
CA ASN A 409 -25.11 3.29 10.28
C ASN A 409 -24.35 2.48 9.21
N ALA A 410 -23.03 2.61 9.14
CA ALA A 410 -22.18 1.91 8.16
C ALA A 410 -21.85 0.48 8.63
N THR A 411 -22.88 -0.35 8.82
CA THR A 411 -22.73 -1.73 9.32
C THR A 411 -21.95 -2.65 8.36
N GLY A 412 -21.83 -2.23 7.10
CA GLY A 412 -21.02 -2.87 6.06
C GLY A 412 -19.55 -2.44 6.03
N LEU A 413 -19.07 -1.61 6.98
CA LEU A 413 -17.69 -1.13 7.01
C LEU A 413 -16.71 -2.30 7.12
N ARG A 414 -15.76 -2.38 6.18
CA ARG A 414 -14.74 -3.43 6.06
C ARG A 414 -13.34 -2.89 6.34
N THR A 415 -13.03 -1.69 5.89
CA THR A 415 -11.68 -1.13 6.01
C THR A 415 -11.74 0.29 6.56
N TRP A 416 -11.01 0.51 7.65
CA TRP A 416 -10.76 1.86 8.16
C TRP A 416 -9.26 2.10 8.33
N ALA A 417 -8.70 2.93 7.45
CA ALA A 417 -7.31 3.35 7.53
C ALA A 417 -7.18 4.70 8.27
N LEU A 418 -6.62 4.64 9.47
CA LEU A 418 -6.36 5.80 10.34
C LEU A 418 -4.87 6.13 10.45
N CYS A 419 -4.00 5.42 9.74
CA CYS A 419 -2.57 5.51 9.91
C CYS A 419 -1.99 6.93 9.73
N ARG A 420 -0.93 7.23 10.49
CA ARG A 420 -0.23 8.53 10.55
C ARG A 420 -1.13 9.69 10.98
N ASN A 421 -2.06 9.44 11.90
CA ASN A 421 -2.85 10.47 12.59
C ASN A 421 -2.49 10.58 14.07
N ARG A 422 -3.09 11.52 14.80
CA ARG A 422 -2.88 11.72 16.25
C ARG A 422 -4.08 11.18 17.04
N VAL A 423 -4.48 9.94 16.73
CA VAL A 423 -5.64 9.28 17.34
C VAL A 423 -5.48 9.20 18.87
N GLY A 424 -4.32 8.70 19.33
CA GLY A 424 -4.04 8.48 20.75
C GLY A 424 -5.01 7.51 21.44
N ASP A 425 -4.78 7.26 22.73
CA ASP A 425 -5.59 6.30 23.49
C ASP A 425 -7.06 6.73 23.60
N ARG A 426 -7.32 8.04 23.74
CA ARG A 426 -8.69 8.59 23.74
C ARG A 426 -9.44 8.30 22.44
N GLY A 427 -8.76 8.33 21.30
CA GLY A 427 -9.38 7.97 20.03
C GLY A 427 -9.72 6.47 19.95
N VAL A 428 -8.88 5.60 20.52
CA VAL A 428 -9.18 4.15 20.61
C VAL A 428 -10.34 3.87 21.56
N VAL A 429 -10.47 4.61 22.68
CA VAL A 429 -11.67 4.57 23.54
C VAL A 429 -12.93 4.87 22.71
N ALA A 430 -12.87 5.86 21.82
CA ALA A 430 -13.98 6.17 20.94
C ALA A 430 -14.27 5.05 19.94
N LEU A 431 -13.23 4.45 19.32
CA LEU A 431 -13.41 3.27 18.46
C LEU A 431 -14.08 2.12 19.22
N ALA A 432 -13.68 1.87 20.47
CA ALA A 432 -14.27 0.82 21.29
C ALA A 432 -15.74 1.09 21.63
N LYS A 433 -16.09 2.34 21.94
CA LYS A 433 -17.46 2.78 22.22
C LYS A 433 -18.43 2.47 21.07
N TYR A 434 -17.97 2.60 19.82
CA TYR A 434 -18.80 2.36 18.63
C TYR A 434 -18.49 1.04 17.91
N GLY A 435 -17.51 0.26 18.38
CA GLY A 435 -17.02 -0.95 17.70
C GLY A 435 -18.12 -1.98 17.36
N LYS A 436 -19.16 -2.07 18.21
CA LYS A 436 -20.33 -2.95 18.01
C LYS A 436 -21.12 -2.71 16.71
N TYR A 437 -20.98 -1.53 16.10
CA TYR A 437 -21.68 -1.19 14.86
C TYR A 437 -20.95 -1.68 13.59
N TRP A 438 -19.72 -2.19 13.71
CA TRP A 438 -18.91 -2.63 12.56
C TRP A 438 -18.54 -4.13 12.63
N PRO A 439 -19.51 -5.05 12.67
CA PRO A 439 -19.24 -6.49 12.77
C PRO A 439 -18.54 -7.06 11.52
N ASN A 440 -18.57 -6.33 10.41
CA ASN A 440 -17.93 -6.71 9.15
C ASN A 440 -16.53 -6.10 8.94
N LEU A 441 -15.96 -5.45 9.97
CA LEU A 441 -14.63 -4.86 9.86
C LEU A 441 -13.59 -5.96 9.63
N GLN A 442 -12.86 -5.85 8.53
CA GLN A 442 -11.82 -6.77 8.08
C GLN A 442 -10.42 -6.18 8.29
N GLU A 443 -10.26 -4.87 8.15
CA GLU A 443 -8.97 -4.20 8.24
C GLU A 443 -9.04 -2.92 9.07
N LEU A 444 -8.21 -2.86 10.11
CA LEU A 444 -7.99 -1.68 10.93
C LEU A 444 -6.49 -1.35 10.96
N ASP A 445 -6.15 -0.18 10.42
CA ASP A 445 -4.78 0.32 10.40
C ASP A 445 -4.61 1.53 11.34
N LEU A 446 -3.95 1.30 12.47
CA LEU A 446 -3.58 2.29 13.49
C LEU A 446 -2.07 2.55 13.51
N THR A 447 -1.38 2.34 12.40
CA THR A 447 0.07 2.61 12.25
C THR A 447 0.39 4.08 12.56
N HIS A 448 1.40 4.33 13.39
CA HIS A 448 1.85 5.65 13.85
C HIS A 448 0.70 6.55 14.33
N CYS A 449 -0.15 6.01 15.20
CA CYS A 449 -1.32 6.71 15.76
C CYS A 449 -1.11 7.28 17.17
N ARG A 450 0.11 7.15 17.72
CA ARG A 450 0.50 7.59 19.07
C ARG A 450 -0.26 6.86 20.18
N LEU A 451 -0.53 5.58 19.97
CA LEU A 451 -1.14 4.74 20.98
C LEU A 451 -0.10 4.39 22.06
N THR A 452 -0.59 4.21 23.28
CA THR A 452 0.17 3.67 24.40
C THR A 452 -0.48 2.40 24.93
N SER A 453 0.16 1.73 25.89
CA SER A 453 -0.43 0.57 26.57
C SER A 453 -1.78 0.86 27.23
N ALA A 454 -2.09 2.11 27.58
CA ALA A 454 -3.40 2.47 28.14
C ALA A 454 -4.55 2.33 27.12
N GLY A 455 -4.28 2.53 25.82
CA GLY A 455 -5.27 2.36 24.76
C GLY A 455 -5.60 0.89 24.46
N LEU A 456 -4.70 -0.04 24.80
CA LEU A 456 -4.88 -1.46 24.52
C LEU A 456 -6.07 -2.06 25.27
N ASP A 457 -6.38 -1.57 26.47
CA ASP A 457 -7.53 -2.02 27.25
C ASP A 457 -8.85 -1.79 26.50
N SER A 458 -8.97 -0.61 25.88
CA SER A 458 -10.15 -0.26 25.08
C SER A 458 -10.17 -1.01 23.76
N LEU A 459 -9.01 -1.17 23.11
CA LEU A 459 -8.91 -1.97 21.89
C LEU A 459 -9.32 -3.43 22.14
N SER A 460 -8.85 -4.01 23.24
CA SER A 460 -9.16 -5.40 23.64
C SER A 460 -10.65 -5.60 23.91
N ALA A 461 -11.33 -4.59 24.44
CA ALA A 461 -12.78 -4.63 24.63
C ALA A 461 -13.56 -4.53 23.29
N ALA A 462 -12.97 -3.91 22.27
CA ALA A 462 -13.60 -3.70 20.96
C ALA A 462 -13.42 -4.88 20.00
N ILE A 463 -12.24 -5.50 20.02
CA ILE A 463 -11.83 -6.59 19.11
C ILE A 463 -12.88 -7.72 19.01
N PRO A 464 -13.51 -8.21 20.10
CA PRO A 464 -14.53 -9.25 20.01
C PRO A 464 -15.77 -8.86 19.18
N ALA A 465 -16.04 -7.57 19.01
CA ALA A 465 -17.13 -7.10 18.14
C ALA A 465 -16.77 -7.20 16.64
N TRP A 466 -15.49 -7.31 16.30
CA TRP A 466 -14.98 -7.37 14.93
C TRP A 466 -14.64 -8.82 14.54
N GLY A 467 -15.63 -9.72 14.59
CA GLY A 467 -15.42 -11.15 14.33
C GLY A 467 -14.89 -11.50 12.93
N ASN A 468 -14.91 -10.54 12.00
CA ASN A 468 -14.38 -10.68 10.64
C ASN A 468 -13.00 -10.02 10.45
N LEU A 469 -12.35 -9.56 11.52
CA LEU A 469 -11.05 -8.88 11.42
C LEU A 469 -9.99 -9.83 10.86
N GLU A 470 -9.43 -9.45 9.71
CA GLU A 470 -8.36 -10.17 9.01
C GLU A 470 -7.00 -9.48 9.19
N VAL A 471 -6.99 -8.15 9.34
CA VAL A 471 -5.77 -7.33 9.35
C VAL A 471 -5.81 -6.32 10.49
N LEU A 472 -4.84 -6.42 11.40
CA LEU A 472 -4.61 -5.42 12.44
C LEU A 472 -3.16 -4.92 12.38
N ARG A 473 -3.00 -3.61 12.16
CA ARG A 473 -1.68 -2.95 12.19
C ARG A 473 -1.59 -1.92 13.29
N LEU A 474 -0.63 -2.09 14.19
CA LEU A 474 -0.31 -1.16 15.28
C LEU A 474 1.09 -0.56 15.16
N VAL A 475 1.71 -0.64 13.98
CA VAL A 475 3.12 -0.29 13.76
C VAL A 475 3.49 1.09 14.29
N GLY A 476 4.64 1.23 14.95
CA GLY A 476 5.16 2.55 15.30
C GLY A 476 4.38 3.28 16.40
N ASN A 477 3.76 2.52 17.32
CA ASN A 477 3.11 3.01 18.53
C ASN A 477 3.93 2.64 19.78
N ASP A 478 3.75 3.30 20.92
CA ASP A 478 4.56 3.03 22.11
C ASP A 478 3.82 2.12 23.08
N LEU A 479 3.86 0.80 22.85
CA LEU A 479 3.06 -0.16 23.61
C LEU A 479 3.73 -0.63 24.92
N ARG A 480 4.75 0.10 25.40
CA ARG A 480 5.42 -0.24 26.66
C ARG A 480 4.43 -0.17 27.84
N CYS A 481 4.36 -1.25 28.60
CA CYS A 481 3.64 -1.30 29.87
C CYS A 481 4.55 -0.73 30.97
N LEU A 482 4.41 0.56 31.28
CA LEU A 482 5.09 1.17 32.43
C LEU A 482 4.28 0.91 33.71
N PRO A 483 4.93 0.64 34.86
CA PRO A 483 4.26 0.65 36.16
C PRO A 483 3.58 2.01 36.38
N ARG A 484 2.31 1.97 36.80
CA ARG A 484 1.45 3.14 36.88
C ARG A 484 1.89 4.05 38.05
N ALA A 485 2.37 5.26 37.76
CA ALA A 485 2.62 6.27 38.78
C ALA A 485 1.31 6.67 39.46
N THR A 486 1.20 6.47 40.77
CA THR A 486 0.04 6.88 41.56
C THR A 486 0.18 8.35 41.95
N ASN A 487 -0.69 9.20 41.40
CA ASN A 487 -0.76 10.62 41.74
C ASN A 487 -1.23 10.85 43.19
N GLY A 488 -0.60 11.80 43.86
CA GLY A 488 -1.10 12.58 45.00
C GLY A 488 0.06 13.41 45.53
N SER A 489 0.01 14.74 45.70
CA SER A 489 -1.09 15.69 45.76
C SER A 489 -0.51 17.10 45.62
N ALA A 490 -1.36 18.06 45.27
CA ALA A 490 -1.08 19.50 45.31
C ALA A 490 -0.40 19.94 46.62
N ASP A 491 0.78 20.56 46.54
CA ASP A 491 1.10 21.81 47.25
C ASP A 491 2.47 22.39 46.89
N ARG A 492 2.56 23.73 46.85
CA ARG A 492 3.76 24.61 46.91
C ARG A 492 4.55 24.84 45.61
N VAL A 493 4.29 25.91 44.85
CA VAL A 493 4.68 27.34 45.05
C VAL A 493 6.14 27.63 44.63
N ALA A 494 6.23 28.32 43.47
CA ALA A 494 7.12 29.42 43.08
C ALA A 494 8.58 29.52 43.56
N GLN A 495 9.44 29.81 42.57
CA GLN A 495 10.74 30.52 42.53
C GLN A 495 11.80 29.61 41.88
N GLY A 496 12.68 30.02 40.97
CA GLY A 496 13.13 31.31 40.44
C GLY A 496 14.35 30.98 39.57
N ALA A 497 14.69 31.85 38.61
CA ALA A 497 15.73 31.67 37.61
C ALA A 497 17.17 31.51 38.17
N GLY A 498 18.10 30.93 37.37
CA GLY A 498 19.53 31.26 37.46
C GLY A 498 20.56 30.16 37.12
N SER A 499 21.12 30.24 35.91
CA SER A 499 22.56 30.18 35.54
C SER A 499 23.58 29.26 36.26
N VAL A 500 24.18 28.36 35.46
CA VAL A 500 25.61 28.00 35.29
C VAL A 500 26.48 27.60 36.49
N GLY A 501 27.13 26.42 36.39
CA GLY A 501 28.40 26.11 37.07
C GLY A 501 28.81 24.63 36.96
N ASN A 502 29.93 24.36 36.28
CA ASN A 502 30.61 23.05 36.20
C ASN A 502 31.25 22.68 37.56
N ALA A 503 31.29 21.40 37.91
CA ALA A 503 32.44 20.71 38.51
C ALA A 503 32.21 19.19 38.59
N GLU A 504 33.24 18.43 38.22
CA GLU A 504 33.35 16.98 38.33
C GLU A 504 33.60 16.53 39.78
N SER A 505 33.00 15.41 40.20
CA SER A 505 33.69 14.20 40.71
C SER A 505 32.80 13.36 41.64
N ASP A 506 32.91 12.06 41.40
CA ASP A 506 32.72 10.90 42.29
C ASP A 506 31.34 10.53 42.87
N GLY A 507 30.97 9.29 42.52
CA GLY A 507 30.51 8.32 43.51
C GLY A 507 29.04 7.94 43.43
N ASP A 508 28.79 6.74 42.90
CA ASP A 508 27.56 5.95 43.06
C ASP A 508 26.24 6.48 42.49
N SER A 509 25.75 5.80 41.45
CA SER A 509 24.30 5.62 41.23
C SER A 509 24.03 4.60 40.12
N THR A 510 23.60 3.42 40.54
CA THR A 510 22.44 2.70 40.00
C THR A 510 22.27 2.71 38.48
N GLY A 511 22.76 1.64 37.86
CA GLY A 511 22.48 1.30 36.47
C GLY A 511 20.99 1.09 36.23
N LEU A 512 20.39 1.95 35.41
CA LEU A 512 19.13 1.66 34.74
C LEU A 512 19.02 2.37 33.38
N PHE A 513 20.10 2.36 32.62
CA PHE A 513 20.08 2.57 31.17
C PHE A 513 21.20 1.73 30.55
N ALA A 514 20.86 0.59 29.94
CA ALA A 514 21.78 -0.15 29.10
C ALA A 514 21.97 0.59 27.75
N TYR A 515 22.66 1.73 27.80
CA TYR A 515 23.36 2.31 26.67
C TYR A 515 24.85 2.24 27.02
N ASP A 516 25.48 1.10 26.73
CA ASP A 516 26.92 0.93 26.92
C ASP A 516 27.69 1.83 25.92
N PRO A 517 28.46 2.84 26.39
CA PRO A 517 29.26 3.70 25.53
C PRO A 517 30.44 2.98 24.87
N ALA A 518 30.83 1.79 25.34
CA ALA A 518 31.86 0.96 24.72
C ALA A 518 31.40 0.37 23.38
N PHE A 519 30.09 0.12 23.21
CA PHE A 519 29.48 -0.33 21.96
C PHE A 519 29.58 0.71 20.82
N MET A 520 29.81 1.99 21.14
CA MET A 520 29.86 3.10 20.17
C MET A 520 31.27 3.61 19.84
N LYS A 521 32.34 3.07 20.43
CA LYS A 521 33.73 3.55 20.20
C LYS A 521 34.57 2.66 19.28
N GLY A 522 34.08 1.49 18.87
CA GLY A 522 34.77 0.61 17.93
C GLY A 522 34.28 0.81 16.49
N HIS A 523 35.17 1.25 15.61
CA HIS A 523 35.03 1.39 14.14
C HIS A 523 34.57 2.77 13.63
N GLY A 524 35.58 3.59 13.32
CA GLY A 524 35.41 4.78 12.49
C GLY A 524 35.06 4.42 11.04
N SER A 525 33.84 4.76 10.62
CA SER A 525 33.51 5.16 9.25
C SER A 525 32.19 5.92 9.26
N SER A 526 32.10 6.92 8.39
CA SER A 526 31.19 8.08 8.46
C SER A 526 29.72 7.75 8.15
N ALA A 527 29.00 7.18 9.12
CA ALA A 527 27.54 7.20 9.17
C ALA A 527 27.09 7.51 10.60
N LYS A 528 26.83 8.79 10.89
CA LYS A 528 26.30 9.21 12.19
C LYS A 528 24.87 8.67 12.33
N VAL A 529 24.69 7.71 13.24
CA VAL A 529 23.37 7.40 13.83
C VAL A 529 22.93 8.65 14.60
N PRO A 530 21.74 9.23 14.35
CA PRO A 530 21.30 10.37 15.14
C PRO A 530 21.18 9.93 16.59
N THR A 531 22.00 10.49 17.45
CA THR A 531 21.89 10.28 18.90
C THR A 531 20.52 10.79 19.36
N SER A 532 20.02 10.29 20.49
CA SER A 532 18.78 10.79 21.13
C SER A 532 18.77 12.33 21.27
N TYR A 533 19.95 12.94 21.32
CA TYR A 533 20.17 14.39 21.32
C TYR A 533 19.82 15.09 19.99
N GLU A 534 20.11 14.48 18.83
CA GLU A 534 19.73 15.03 17.51
C GLU A 534 18.25 14.85 17.20
N LEU A 535 17.65 13.74 17.67
CA LEU A 535 16.20 13.53 17.65
C LEU A 535 15.47 14.56 18.53
N ASP A 536 15.99 14.84 19.73
CA ASP A 536 15.44 15.86 20.62
C ASP A 536 15.59 17.29 20.10
N ARG A 537 16.69 17.60 19.41
CA ARG A 537 16.89 18.92 18.78
C ARG A 537 15.90 19.14 17.62
N ARG A 538 15.62 18.09 16.85
CA ARG A 538 14.63 18.11 15.76
C ARG A 538 13.20 18.15 16.29
N ASP A 539 12.90 17.41 17.34
CA ASP A 539 11.60 17.43 18.03
C ASP A 539 11.33 18.81 18.67
N ARG A 540 12.34 19.48 19.23
CA ARG A 540 12.24 20.85 19.76
C ARG A 540 12.03 21.91 18.68
N ALA A 541 12.62 21.74 17.49
CA ALA A 541 12.41 22.63 16.35
C ALA A 541 11.02 22.47 15.70
N GLU A 542 10.43 21.27 15.81
CA GLU A 542 9.09 20.92 15.30
C GLU A 542 7.98 21.05 16.38
N GLY A 543 8.30 21.58 17.56
CA GLY A 543 7.34 21.79 18.66
C GLY A 543 6.83 20.52 19.35
N ARG A 544 7.52 19.39 19.20
CA ARG A 544 7.23 18.12 19.87
C ARG A 544 7.94 18.06 21.24
N ARG A 545 7.23 17.61 22.27
CA ARG A 545 7.82 17.27 23.58
C ARG A 545 7.69 15.76 23.81
N ARG A 546 8.81 15.09 24.12
CA ARG A 546 8.82 13.76 24.74
C ARG A 546 8.94 13.95 26.25
N TYR A 547 8.12 13.23 27.01
CA TYR A 547 8.14 13.29 28.47
C TYR A 547 9.37 12.51 28.97
N ARG A 548 10.30 13.18 29.65
CA ARG A 548 11.44 12.56 30.34
C ARG A 548 11.11 12.60 31.84
N GLY A 549 10.76 11.46 32.43
CA GLY A 549 10.58 11.35 33.87
C GLY A 549 11.95 11.32 34.55
N THR A 550 12.23 12.28 35.42
CA THR A 550 13.44 12.35 36.25
C THR A 550 13.06 12.82 37.64
N GLU A 551 12.77 11.90 38.56
CA GLU A 551 12.86 12.10 40.02
C GLU A 551 13.30 10.77 40.67
N GLU A 552 14.12 10.85 41.73
CA GLU A 552 14.81 9.72 42.40
C GLU A 552 13.85 8.81 43.18
N PHE A 553 14.19 7.52 43.21
CA PHE A 553 13.39 6.40 43.73
C PHE A 553 13.83 6.03 45.16
N ASP A 554 12.87 5.85 46.08
CA ASP A 554 13.12 5.32 47.42
C ASP A 554 12.32 4.03 47.64
N GLU A 555 13.02 2.96 48.03
CA GLU A 555 12.71 1.55 47.80
C GLU A 555 11.68 0.95 48.80
N ALA A 556 11.19 1.76 49.76
CA ALA A 556 10.38 1.30 50.87
C ALA A 556 8.85 1.32 50.66
N ALA A 557 8.33 1.94 49.58
CA ALA A 557 6.88 2.14 49.39
C ALA A 557 6.17 1.07 48.53
N ALA A 558 6.89 0.11 47.95
CA ALA A 558 6.35 -0.85 46.98
C ALA A 558 5.44 -1.95 47.57
N VAL A 559 5.35 -2.09 48.90
CA VAL A 559 4.74 -3.27 49.53
C VAL A 559 3.23 -3.14 49.79
N ALA A 560 2.61 -1.95 49.64
CA ALA A 560 1.28 -1.71 50.20
C ALA A 560 0.07 -1.72 49.22
N ALA A 561 0.23 -1.95 47.91
CA ALA A 561 -0.85 -1.77 46.92
C ALA A 561 -1.32 -3.07 46.22
N GLN A 562 -1.35 -4.21 46.92
CA GLN A 562 -1.94 -5.44 46.41
C GLN A 562 -3.40 -5.60 46.87
N GLY A 563 -4.34 -5.28 45.98
CA GLY A 563 -5.77 -5.54 46.16
C GLY A 563 -6.48 -5.60 44.80
N GLN A 564 -6.55 -6.80 44.22
CA GLN A 564 -7.02 -7.17 42.87
C GLN A 564 -6.01 -6.88 41.73
N ALA A 565 -5.31 -7.93 41.30
CA ALA A 565 -4.32 -7.88 40.22
C ALA A 565 -4.98 -7.54 38.88
N ALA A 566 -4.92 -6.27 38.48
CA ALA A 566 -5.31 -5.85 37.13
C ALA A 566 -4.35 -6.50 36.12
N ARG A 567 -4.88 -7.39 35.27
CA ARG A 567 -4.10 -8.03 34.19
C ARG A 567 -3.42 -6.96 33.32
N PRO A 568 -2.17 -7.15 32.88
CA PRO A 568 -1.49 -6.21 32.00
C PRO A 568 -2.26 -5.99 30.69
N PRO A 569 -2.19 -4.78 30.08
CA PRO A 569 -2.92 -4.47 28.85
C PRO A 569 -2.60 -5.38 27.66
N LEU A 570 -1.34 -5.80 27.51
CA LEU A 570 -0.92 -6.70 26.43
C LEU A 570 -1.49 -8.11 26.59
N GLU A 571 -1.68 -8.60 27.81
CA GLU A 571 -2.31 -9.89 28.08
C GLU A 571 -3.79 -9.88 27.66
N ARG A 572 -4.48 -8.78 27.95
CA ARG A 572 -5.87 -8.58 27.52
C ARG A 572 -5.99 -8.45 26.01
N LEU A 573 -5.01 -7.81 25.37
CA LEU A 573 -4.92 -7.79 23.91
C LEU A 573 -4.78 -9.21 23.38
N GLY A 574 -3.86 -10.00 23.92
CA GLY A 574 -3.67 -11.42 23.57
C GLY A 574 -4.94 -12.26 23.71
N GLU A 575 -5.65 -12.11 24.83
CA GLU A 575 -6.93 -12.78 25.09
C GLU A 575 -7.99 -12.39 24.05
N SER A 576 -8.09 -11.10 23.70
CA SER A 576 -9.03 -10.64 22.68
C SER A 576 -8.67 -11.12 21.27
N LEU A 577 -7.38 -11.16 20.92
CA LEU A 577 -6.91 -11.64 19.62
C LEU A 577 -7.13 -13.14 19.46
N ALA A 578 -7.08 -13.92 20.55
CA ALA A 578 -7.42 -15.34 20.53
C ALA A 578 -8.86 -15.61 20.05
N LEU A 579 -9.77 -14.64 20.21
CA LEU A 579 -11.16 -14.72 19.73
C LEU A 579 -11.30 -14.39 18.23
N CYS A 580 -10.30 -13.76 17.62
CA CYS A 580 -10.30 -13.39 16.21
C CYS A 580 -9.79 -14.52 15.31
N LEU A 581 -10.64 -15.53 15.08
CA LEU A 581 -10.31 -16.71 14.30
C LEU A 581 -9.95 -16.42 12.82
N ARG A 582 -10.37 -15.26 12.30
CA ARG A 582 -10.10 -14.82 10.92
C ARG A 582 -8.88 -13.93 10.79
N LEU A 583 -8.16 -13.62 11.87
CA LEU A 583 -7.00 -12.74 11.82
C LEU A 583 -5.88 -13.41 11.02
N ARG A 584 -5.51 -12.79 9.90
CA ARG A 584 -4.49 -13.26 8.96
C ARG A 584 -3.19 -12.47 9.08
N LEU A 585 -3.26 -11.16 9.38
CA LEU A 585 -2.09 -10.30 9.50
C LEU A 585 -2.12 -9.55 10.84
N LEU A 586 -1.08 -9.77 11.64
CA LEU A 586 -0.79 -8.99 12.85
C LEU A 586 0.55 -8.29 12.71
N ASP A 587 0.53 -6.96 12.68
CA ASP A 587 1.73 -6.13 12.57
C ASP A 587 1.92 -5.28 13.84
N LEU A 588 2.89 -5.68 14.65
CA LEU A 588 3.33 -5.02 15.87
C LEU A 588 4.76 -4.48 15.73
N SER A 589 5.20 -4.18 14.51
CA SER A 589 6.55 -3.66 14.27
C SER A 589 6.74 -2.26 14.88
N ASP A 590 7.95 -1.93 15.33
CA ASP A 590 8.28 -0.61 15.92
C ASP A 590 7.32 -0.22 17.06
N CYS A 591 6.88 -1.20 17.86
CA CYS A 591 5.91 -0.99 18.94
C CYS A 591 6.56 -0.78 20.32
N SER A 592 7.90 -0.71 20.37
CA SER A 592 8.69 -0.75 21.61
C SER A 592 8.34 -1.96 22.49
N LEU A 593 7.98 -3.09 21.87
CA LEU A 593 7.61 -4.34 22.54
C LEU A 593 8.87 -5.04 23.10
N ALA A 594 8.89 -5.31 24.40
CA ALA A 594 9.95 -6.09 25.06
C ALA A 594 9.51 -7.54 25.30
N ASP A 595 10.45 -8.40 25.71
CA ASP A 595 10.23 -9.84 25.92
C ASP A 595 9.03 -10.15 26.83
N GLU A 596 8.89 -9.41 27.93
CA GLU A 596 7.76 -9.54 28.85
C GLU A 596 6.43 -9.14 28.20
N GLY A 597 6.44 -8.11 27.35
CA GLY A 597 5.25 -7.71 26.58
C GLY A 597 4.84 -8.77 25.56
N LEU A 598 5.81 -9.40 24.89
CA LEU A 598 5.55 -10.54 24.01
C LEU A 598 4.96 -11.71 24.79
N ARG A 599 5.55 -12.08 25.95
CA ARG A 599 5.04 -13.13 26.84
C ARG A 599 3.59 -12.90 27.25
N GLN A 600 3.26 -11.67 27.64
CA GLN A 600 1.89 -11.29 28.01
C GLN A 600 0.93 -11.46 26.83
N LEU A 601 1.32 -10.96 25.66
CA LEU A 601 0.51 -11.05 24.44
C LEU A 601 0.20 -12.51 24.05
N THR A 602 1.15 -13.42 24.23
CA THR A 602 1.03 -14.80 23.73
C THR A 602 0.40 -15.78 24.71
N LEU A 603 0.23 -15.39 25.99
CA LEU A 603 -0.22 -16.26 27.08
C LEU A 603 -1.52 -17.03 26.76
N HIS A 604 -2.47 -16.36 26.09
CA HIS A 604 -3.80 -16.88 25.79
C HIS A 604 -3.96 -17.35 24.34
N LEU A 605 -2.91 -17.28 23.52
CA LEU A 605 -2.95 -17.70 22.12
C LEU A 605 -2.75 -19.21 22.02
N THR A 606 -3.76 -19.98 22.43
CA THR A 606 -3.70 -21.46 22.57
C THR A 606 -3.81 -22.24 21.25
N GLY A 607 -3.69 -21.56 20.09
CA GLY A 607 -3.81 -22.16 18.75
C GLY A 607 -5.22 -22.07 18.14
N GLY A 608 -5.33 -22.28 16.83
CA GLY A 608 -6.62 -22.24 16.10
C GLY A 608 -6.95 -20.93 15.37
N TRP A 609 -6.10 -19.91 15.52
CA TRP A 609 -6.08 -18.70 14.70
C TRP A 609 -5.47 -18.93 13.30
N ALA A 610 -6.05 -18.26 12.30
CA ALA A 610 -5.66 -18.38 10.88
C ALA A 610 -4.52 -17.42 10.48
N LEU A 611 -3.57 -17.17 11.39
CA LEU A 611 -2.51 -16.19 11.17
C LEU A 611 -1.59 -16.64 10.03
N GLU A 612 -1.51 -15.80 9.01
CA GLU A 612 -0.70 -15.99 7.82
C GLU A 612 0.56 -15.13 7.85
N GLU A 613 0.47 -13.93 8.42
CA GLU A 613 1.56 -12.97 8.48
C GLU A 613 1.73 -12.40 9.90
N LEU A 614 2.94 -12.53 10.42
CA LEU A 614 3.36 -11.98 11.70
C LEU A 614 4.56 -11.07 11.49
N ARG A 615 4.43 -9.82 11.92
CA ARG A 615 5.52 -8.84 11.87
C ARG A 615 5.79 -8.25 13.25
N LEU A 616 7.02 -8.45 13.74
CA LEU A 616 7.51 -7.98 15.03
C LEU A 616 8.79 -7.14 14.86
N ALA A 617 9.06 -6.64 13.65
CA ALA A 617 10.30 -5.96 13.32
C ALA A 617 10.53 -4.69 14.15
N ALA A 618 11.79 -4.29 14.32
CA ALA A 618 12.19 -3.06 15.02
C ALA A 618 11.65 -2.93 16.46
N ASN A 619 11.57 -4.04 17.19
CA ASN A 619 11.26 -4.06 18.61
C ASN A 619 12.49 -4.48 19.44
N PRO A 620 12.62 -4.00 20.70
CA PRO A 620 13.66 -4.46 21.63
C PRO A 620 13.35 -5.87 22.17
N LEU A 621 13.18 -6.83 21.25
CA LEU A 621 12.89 -8.24 21.53
C LEU A 621 14.16 -9.07 21.53
N PHE A 622 14.08 -10.20 22.23
CA PHE A 622 15.06 -11.27 22.36
C PHE A 622 16.31 -10.85 23.14
N THR A 623 16.10 -10.02 24.16
CA THR A 623 17.16 -9.69 25.15
C THR A 623 17.44 -10.84 26.11
N SER A 624 16.49 -11.77 26.23
CA SER A 624 16.53 -12.93 27.12
C SER A 624 16.14 -14.20 26.38
N VAL A 625 16.67 -15.35 26.84
CA VAL A 625 16.31 -16.68 26.32
C VAL A 625 14.82 -16.95 26.52
N GLY A 626 14.22 -16.49 27.63
CA GLY A 626 12.78 -16.63 27.86
C GLY A 626 11.93 -15.94 26.80
N GLY A 627 12.38 -14.80 26.24
CA GLY A 627 11.70 -14.16 25.10
C GLY A 627 11.77 -14.99 23.81
N LEU A 628 12.87 -15.70 23.59
CA LEU A 628 13.04 -16.64 22.46
C LEU A 628 12.17 -17.89 22.62
N ASP A 629 12.08 -18.45 23.83
CA ASP A 629 11.21 -19.58 24.14
C ASP A 629 9.75 -19.25 23.82
N VAL A 630 9.30 -18.06 24.23
CA VAL A 630 7.96 -17.55 23.94
C VAL A 630 7.72 -17.45 22.43
N LEU A 631 8.70 -16.98 21.65
CA LEU A 631 8.58 -16.92 20.19
C LEU A 631 8.47 -18.32 19.58
N VAL A 632 9.31 -19.27 20.00
CA VAL A 632 9.26 -20.67 19.51
C VAL A 632 7.88 -21.27 19.79
N GLU A 633 7.37 -21.06 21.01
CA GLU A 633 6.05 -21.55 21.43
C GLU A 633 4.91 -20.92 20.60
N LEU A 634 5.01 -19.61 20.32
CA LEU A 634 4.05 -18.89 19.48
C LEU A 634 4.04 -19.43 18.04
N LEU A 635 5.21 -19.56 17.42
CA LEU A 635 5.35 -20.02 16.04
C LEU A 635 4.95 -21.49 15.91
N GLY A 636 5.24 -22.33 16.92
CA GLY A 636 4.76 -23.71 16.98
C GLY A 636 3.23 -23.84 16.98
N ARG A 637 2.50 -22.81 17.45
CA ARG A 637 1.03 -22.73 17.38
C ARG A 637 0.47 -22.12 16.10
N ALA A 638 1.34 -21.67 15.19
CA ALA A 638 0.96 -21.03 13.94
C ALA A 638 1.68 -21.65 12.71
N PRO A 639 1.61 -22.97 12.48
CA PRO A 639 2.32 -23.63 11.36
C PRO A 639 1.80 -23.22 9.97
N GLN A 640 0.68 -22.49 9.89
CA GLN A 640 0.10 -21.97 8.64
C GLN A 640 0.77 -20.68 8.15
N LEU A 641 1.69 -20.10 8.93
CA LEU A 641 2.33 -18.83 8.62
C LEU A 641 3.03 -18.87 7.26
N ASN A 642 2.78 -17.85 6.44
CA ASN A 642 3.39 -17.67 5.12
C ASN A 642 4.40 -16.51 5.09
N SER A 643 4.34 -15.58 6.04
CA SER A 643 5.21 -14.42 6.12
C SER A 643 5.63 -14.15 7.56
N LEU A 644 6.94 -14.10 7.80
CA LEU A 644 7.52 -13.77 9.09
C LEU A 644 8.54 -12.64 8.94
N ASP A 645 8.34 -11.56 9.68
CA ASP A 645 9.30 -10.46 9.78
C ASP A 645 9.74 -10.23 11.23
N LEU A 646 11.01 -10.52 11.50
CA LEU A 646 11.71 -10.28 12.77
C LEU A 646 12.88 -9.32 12.57
N SER A 647 12.91 -8.56 11.48
CA SER A 647 14.02 -7.66 11.16
C SER A 647 14.27 -6.63 12.27
N PHE A 648 15.52 -6.24 12.50
CA PHE A 648 15.90 -5.26 13.54
C PHE A 648 15.47 -5.69 14.96
N THR A 649 15.59 -6.98 15.28
CA THR A 649 15.41 -7.52 16.64
C THR A 649 16.71 -8.14 17.15
N GLY A 650 16.78 -8.46 18.44
CA GLY A 650 17.95 -9.08 19.08
C GLY A 650 18.05 -10.60 18.87
N LEU A 651 17.53 -11.15 17.76
CA LEU A 651 17.41 -12.60 17.56
C LEU A 651 18.74 -13.35 17.74
N GLY A 652 19.81 -12.85 17.11
CA GLY A 652 21.15 -13.42 17.19
C GLY A 652 21.26 -14.87 16.69
N ASP A 653 22.44 -15.46 16.85
CA ASP A 653 22.71 -16.85 16.48
C ASP A 653 21.90 -17.85 17.30
N LEU A 654 21.83 -17.63 18.61
CA LEU A 654 21.10 -18.50 19.53
C LEU A 654 19.61 -18.55 19.19
N GLY A 655 18.98 -17.40 18.96
CA GLY A 655 17.57 -17.35 18.61
C GLY A 655 17.27 -18.00 17.28
N LEU A 656 18.13 -17.79 16.27
CA LEU A 656 17.95 -18.44 14.97
C LEU A 656 18.15 -19.95 15.04
N ALA A 657 19.15 -20.41 15.80
CA ALA A 657 19.35 -21.84 16.08
C ALA A 657 18.14 -22.44 16.82
N MET A 658 17.59 -21.78 17.84
CA MET A 658 16.38 -22.25 18.53
C MET A 658 15.17 -22.35 17.60
N LEU A 659 15.04 -21.42 16.65
CA LEU A 659 13.96 -21.40 15.67
C LEU A 659 14.10 -22.49 14.60
N CYS A 660 15.33 -22.86 14.21
CA CYS A 660 15.62 -23.85 13.18
C CYS A 660 15.80 -25.27 13.73
N ASP A 661 16.54 -25.42 14.82
CA ASP A 661 16.97 -26.70 15.38
C ASP A 661 16.08 -27.14 16.55
N GLY A 662 15.33 -26.21 17.14
CA GLY A 662 14.44 -26.46 18.28
C GLY A 662 15.05 -26.04 19.61
N THR A 663 14.31 -26.30 20.68
CA THR A 663 14.74 -25.95 22.04
C THR A 663 14.97 -27.22 22.85
N SER A 664 15.53 -27.09 24.05
CA SER A 664 15.63 -28.23 24.99
C SER A 664 14.28 -28.85 25.37
N VAL A 665 13.18 -28.13 25.11
CA VAL A 665 11.81 -28.52 25.49
C VAL A 665 10.98 -29.00 24.29
N ALA A 666 11.32 -28.58 23.06
CA ALA A 666 10.61 -28.94 21.84
C ALA A 666 11.58 -29.46 20.77
N GLU A 667 11.45 -30.74 20.42
CA GLU A 667 12.22 -31.37 19.35
C GLU A 667 11.74 -30.86 17.97
N GLY A 668 12.69 -30.30 17.20
CA GLY A 668 12.42 -29.71 15.88
C GLY A 668 12.11 -28.21 15.94
N GLY A 669 12.82 -27.40 15.17
CA GLY A 669 12.64 -25.94 15.17
C GLY A 669 11.26 -25.51 14.68
N ALA A 670 10.67 -24.51 15.33
CA ALA A 670 9.37 -23.99 14.95
C ALA A 670 9.30 -23.59 13.47
N LEU A 671 10.38 -23.04 12.90
CA LEU A 671 10.43 -22.68 11.49
C LEU A 671 10.47 -23.91 10.56
N THR A 672 11.10 -25.02 10.94
CA THR A 672 11.18 -26.21 10.06
C THR A 672 9.81 -26.87 9.87
N SER A 673 8.86 -26.63 10.78
CA SER A 673 7.47 -27.05 10.63
C SER A 673 6.67 -26.22 9.61
N MET A 674 7.13 -25.02 9.25
CA MET A 674 6.42 -24.04 8.42
C MET A 674 6.61 -24.28 6.91
N THR A 675 6.05 -25.37 6.40
CA THR A 675 6.19 -25.75 4.97
C THR A 675 5.58 -24.75 3.97
N LYS A 676 4.69 -23.88 4.43
CA LYS A 676 4.02 -22.84 3.62
C LYS A 676 4.72 -21.48 3.64
N LEU A 677 5.86 -21.35 4.33
CA LEU A 677 6.59 -20.09 4.44
C LEU A 677 7.02 -19.59 3.06
N ALA A 678 6.51 -18.42 2.68
CA ALA A 678 6.76 -17.77 1.41
C ALA A 678 7.69 -16.55 1.56
N THR A 679 7.64 -15.86 2.70
CA THR A 679 8.45 -14.67 2.97
C THR A 679 9.13 -14.78 4.33
N LEU A 680 10.46 -14.63 4.35
CA LEU A 680 11.25 -14.59 5.58
C LEU A 680 12.13 -13.33 5.59
N GLN A 681 11.92 -12.47 6.58
CA GLN A 681 12.68 -11.23 6.76
C GLN A 681 13.36 -11.22 8.12
N LEU A 682 14.68 -11.33 8.12
CA LEU A 682 15.54 -11.32 9.31
C LEU A 682 16.67 -10.28 9.12
N SER A 683 16.36 -9.11 8.58
CA SER A 683 17.38 -8.10 8.27
C SER A 683 17.88 -7.43 9.54
N SER A 684 19.19 -7.24 9.70
CA SER A 684 19.81 -6.60 10.87
C SER A 684 19.44 -7.26 12.21
N CYS A 685 19.54 -8.60 12.28
CA CYS A 685 19.20 -9.39 13.47
C CYS A 685 20.44 -9.86 14.26
N ALA A 686 21.62 -9.32 13.93
CA ALA A 686 22.91 -9.73 14.50
C ALA A 686 23.21 -11.24 14.33
N VAL A 687 22.83 -11.80 13.18
CA VAL A 687 23.12 -13.20 12.81
C VAL A 687 24.53 -13.30 12.23
N HIS A 688 25.33 -14.20 12.79
CA HIS A 688 26.69 -14.57 12.43
C HIS A 688 26.74 -16.08 12.08
N ALA A 689 27.94 -16.66 12.05
CA ALA A 689 28.23 -17.96 11.43
C ALA A 689 27.28 -19.10 11.86
N LEU A 690 27.03 -19.27 13.17
CA LEU A 690 26.21 -20.36 13.68
C LEU A 690 24.74 -20.23 13.23
N GLY A 691 24.20 -19.00 13.24
CA GLY A 691 22.85 -18.78 12.76
C GLY A 691 22.72 -19.01 11.25
N TRP A 692 23.75 -18.68 10.46
CA TRP A 692 23.78 -19.00 9.02
C TRP A 692 23.82 -20.50 8.76
N GLU A 693 24.52 -21.29 9.56
CA GLU A 693 24.56 -22.75 9.47
C GLU A 693 23.17 -23.36 9.75
N SER A 694 22.56 -23.02 10.88
CA SER A 694 21.20 -23.50 11.22
C SER A 694 20.17 -23.08 10.18
N LEU A 695 20.26 -21.83 9.68
CA LEU A 695 19.37 -21.35 8.62
C LEU A 695 19.54 -22.14 7.32
N THR A 696 20.79 -22.40 6.91
CA THR A 696 21.10 -23.17 5.71
C THR A 696 20.58 -24.60 5.81
N ALA A 697 20.68 -25.21 6.99
CA ALA A 697 20.16 -26.55 7.26
C ALA A 697 18.62 -26.61 7.22
N ALA A 698 17.93 -25.53 7.58
CA ALA A 698 16.47 -25.45 7.61
C ALA A 698 15.81 -25.15 6.24
N LEU A 699 16.56 -24.61 5.27
CA LEU A 699 16.05 -24.27 3.92
C LEU A 699 15.26 -25.39 3.20
N PRO A 700 15.66 -26.68 3.26
CA PRO A 700 14.91 -27.77 2.63
C PRO A 700 13.45 -27.88 3.12
N CYS A 701 13.15 -27.37 4.31
CA CYS A 701 11.81 -27.38 4.89
C CYS A 701 10.87 -26.32 4.30
N TRP A 702 11.36 -25.38 3.48
CA TRP A 702 10.59 -24.26 2.93
C TRP A 702 10.49 -24.29 1.39
N PRO A 703 9.85 -25.31 0.80
CA PRO A 703 9.76 -25.43 -0.67
C PRO A 703 8.92 -24.31 -1.31
N ALA A 704 8.09 -23.62 -0.54
CA ALA A 704 7.22 -22.53 -0.99
C ALA A 704 7.88 -21.13 -0.94
N LEU A 705 9.15 -21.04 -0.53
CA LEU A 705 9.83 -19.77 -0.28
C LEU A 705 9.99 -18.93 -1.55
N ARG A 706 9.51 -17.68 -1.50
CA ARG A 706 9.54 -16.71 -2.60
C ARG A 706 10.47 -15.54 -2.32
N HIS A 707 10.51 -15.06 -1.08
CA HIS A 707 11.26 -13.86 -0.70
C HIS A 707 12.06 -14.10 0.57
N VAL A 708 13.37 -13.82 0.52
CA VAL A 708 14.25 -13.86 1.69
C VAL A 708 15.02 -12.56 1.81
N SER A 709 15.02 -11.95 3.00
CA SER A 709 15.81 -10.74 3.28
C SER A 709 16.63 -10.90 4.56
N LEU A 710 17.95 -10.95 4.40
CA LEU A 710 18.93 -11.08 5.48
C LEU A 710 19.89 -9.89 5.54
N ASN A 711 19.49 -8.74 4.97
CA ASN A 711 20.33 -7.55 4.84
C ASN A 711 21.03 -7.20 6.16
N ARG A 712 22.30 -6.80 6.08
CA ARG A 712 23.12 -6.36 7.22
C ARG A 712 23.28 -7.41 8.34
N ASN A 713 23.29 -8.70 7.99
CA ASN A 713 23.81 -9.75 8.88
C ASN A 713 25.21 -10.12 8.39
N VAL A 714 26.23 -9.78 9.18
CA VAL A 714 27.62 -9.91 8.75
C VAL A 714 28.01 -11.38 8.66
N VAL A 715 28.52 -11.79 7.50
CA VAL A 715 29.05 -13.14 7.29
C VAL A 715 30.57 -13.07 7.31
N SER A 716 31.19 -13.71 8.31
CA SER A 716 32.64 -13.81 8.42
C SER A 716 33.25 -14.72 7.35
N GLU A 717 32.54 -15.80 7.00
CA GLU A 717 33.01 -16.82 6.06
C GLU A 717 32.19 -16.84 4.78
N VAL A 718 32.82 -16.45 3.67
CA VAL A 718 32.20 -16.44 2.33
C VAL A 718 31.71 -17.83 1.91
N GLY A 719 32.33 -18.89 2.42
CA GLY A 719 31.92 -20.28 2.19
C GLY A 719 30.51 -20.59 2.66
N LEU A 720 30.11 -20.10 3.85
CA LEU A 720 28.76 -20.28 4.39
C LEU A 720 27.72 -19.62 3.49
N LEU A 721 28.02 -18.42 2.98
CA LEU A 721 27.11 -17.72 2.07
C LEU A 721 26.95 -18.48 0.74
N ARG A 722 28.02 -19.09 0.23
CA ARG A 722 27.95 -19.96 -0.96
C ARG A 722 27.09 -21.18 -0.69
N CYS A 723 27.29 -21.87 0.42
CA CYS A 723 26.47 -23.03 0.79
C CYS A 723 24.99 -22.65 0.94
N PHE A 724 24.69 -21.52 1.55
CA PHE A 724 23.34 -20.98 1.67
C PHE A 724 22.70 -20.74 0.30
N LEU A 725 23.40 -20.05 -0.61
CA LEU A 725 22.93 -19.77 -1.97
C LEU A 725 22.76 -21.05 -2.79
N GLN A 726 23.68 -22.00 -2.64
CA GLN A 726 23.59 -23.31 -3.28
C GLN A 726 22.33 -24.06 -2.82
N GLN A 727 22.08 -24.09 -1.50
CA GLN A 727 20.89 -24.71 -0.95
C GLN A 727 19.61 -24.03 -1.43
N LEU A 728 19.54 -22.70 -1.47
CA LEU A 728 18.41 -21.97 -2.05
C LEU A 728 18.17 -22.33 -3.52
N ALA A 729 19.24 -22.48 -4.30
CA ALA A 729 19.15 -22.85 -5.71
C ALA A 729 18.55 -24.24 -5.92
N VAL A 730 18.75 -25.16 -4.98
CA VAL A 730 18.24 -26.54 -5.02
C VAL A 730 16.85 -26.67 -4.40
N THR A 731 16.63 -26.07 -3.23
CA THR A 731 15.48 -26.37 -2.35
C THR A 731 14.27 -25.46 -2.57
N ALA A 732 14.46 -24.24 -3.10
CA ALA A 732 13.40 -23.26 -3.29
C ALA A 732 13.10 -23.04 -4.79
N PRO A 733 12.28 -23.88 -5.44
CA PRO A 733 12.00 -23.80 -6.89
C PRO A 733 11.17 -22.57 -7.29
N VAL A 734 10.38 -22.01 -6.38
CA VAL A 734 9.48 -20.86 -6.62
C VAL A 734 10.06 -19.51 -6.16
N LEU A 735 11.35 -19.48 -5.79
CA LEU A 735 12.05 -18.30 -5.30
C LEU A 735 11.98 -17.15 -6.32
N GLN A 736 11.70 -15.94 -5.84
CA GLN A 736 11.54 -14.73 -6.64
C GLN A 736 12.58 -13.68 -6.29
N SER A 737 12.91 -13.47 -5.01
CA SER A 737 13.92 -12.49 -4.60
C SER A 737 14.75 -12.91 -3.38
N VAL A 738 16.02 -12.52 -3.38
CA VAL A 738 16.97 -12.71 -2.28
C VAL A 738 17.72 -11.40 -2.03
N CYS A 739 17.60 -10.89 -0.80
CA CYS A 739 18.24 -9.64 -0.37
C CYS A 739 19.30 -9.91 0.71
N LEU A 740 20.55 -9.60 0.38
CA LEU A 740 21.77 -9.84 1.17
C LEU A 740 22.62 -8.57 1.28
N MET A 741 21.99 -7.40 1.11
CA MET A 741 22.66 -6.11 1.09
C MET A 741 23.40 -5.85 2.40
N GLY A 742 24.71 -5.65 2.31
CA GLY A 742 25.55 -5.37 3.47
C GLY A 742 25.85 -6.58 4.35
N CYS A 743 25.65 -7.81 3.86
CA CYS A 743 26.11 -9.03 4.55
C CYS A 743 27.62 -9.26 4.37
N VAL A 744 28.17 -8.81 3.24
CA VAL A 744 29.61 -8.90 2.91
C VAL A 744 30.22 -7.50 2.96
N ALA A 745 31.28 -7.33 3.75
CA ALA A 745 31.93 -6.03 3.92
C ALA A 745 32.76 -5.59 2.70
N ASP A 746 33.39 -6.54 1.99
CA ASP A 746 34.23 -6.24 0.82
C ASP A 746 33.44 -6.35 -0.49
N GLN A 747 33.35 -5.23 -1.21
CA GLN A 747 32.68 -5.13 -2.51
C GLN A 747 33.34 -6.01 -3.59
N ARG A 748 34.62 -6.36 -3.48
CA ARG A 748 35.31 -7.27 -4.41
C ARG A 748 34.82 -8.71 -4.24
N VAL A 749 34.63 -9.13 -2.99
CA VAL A 749 34.11 -10.46 -2.65
C VAL A 749 32.65 -10.59 -3.09
N ALA A 750 31.84 -9.54 -2.92
CA ALA A 750 30.46 -9.52 -3.41
C ALA A 750 30.40 -9.67 -4.96
N ARG A 751 31.31 -9.04 -5.70
CA ARG A 751 31.41 -9.24 -7.16
C ARG A 751 31.81 -10.68 -7.53
N GLN A 752 32.79 -11.26 -6.82
CA GLN A 752 33.20 -12.64 -7.04
C GLN A 752 32.08 -13.65 -6.72
N LEU A 753 31.20 -13.35 -5.77
CA LEU A 753 30.02 -14.16 -5.47
C LEU A 753 28.97 -14.05 -6.58
N LEU A 754 28.76 -12.87 -7.17
CA LEU A 754 27.85 -12.72 -8.31
C LEU A 754 28.29 -13.56 -9.52
N ASP A 755 29.60 -13.72 -9.70
CA ASP A 755 30.19 -14.54 -10.77
C ASP A 755 30.23 -16.05 -10.42
N ALA A 756 29.87 -16.42 -9.19
CA ALA A 756 29.87 -17.81 -8.74
C ALA A 756 28.71 -18.62 -9.34
N GLU A 757 28.91 -19.94 -9.47
CA GLU A 757 27.98 -20.83 -10.16
C GLU A 757 26.59 -20.84 -9.52
N GLU A 758 26.53 -20.78 -8.19
CA GLU A 758 25.30 -20.79 -7.39
C GLU A 758 24.43 -19.55 -7.68
N CYS A 759 25.06 -18.37 -7.71
CA CYS A 759 24.38 -17.12 -8.09
C CYS A 759 23.93 -17.14 -9.54
N ARG A 760 24.77 -17.68 -10.44
CA ARG A 760 24.42 -17.80 -11.86
C ARG A 760 23.17 -18.66 -12.06
N VAL A 761 23.07 -19.79 -11.36
CA VAL A 761 21.88 -20.67 -11.41
C VAL A 761 20.62 -19.93 -10.93
N LEU A 762 20.71 -19.16 -9.84
CA LEU A 762 19.59 -18.36 -9.34
C LEU A 762 19.17 -17.26 -10.33
N LEU A 763 20.14 -16.55 -10.91
CA LEU A 763 19.90 -15.50 -11.91
C LEU A 763 19.31 -16.07 -13.21
N GLU A 764 19.78 -17.24 -13.67
CA GLU A 764 19.23 -17.94 -14.85
C GLU A 764 17.78 -18.38 -14.64
N ARG A 765 17.40 -18.70 -13.40
CA ARG A 765 16.01 -18.96 -13.01
C ARG A 765 15.14 -17.70 -12.93
N GLY A 766 15.74 -16.51 -13.07
CA GLY A 766 15.04 -15.22 -13.00
C GLY A 766 14.81 -14.70 -11.58
N VAL A 767 15.59 -15.15 -10.60
CA VAL A 767 15.52 -14.65 -9.21
C VAL A 767 16.19 -13.27 -9.12
N GLN A 768 15.52 -12.30 -8.49
CA GLN A 768 16.10 -10.99 -8.19
C GLN A 768 17.07 -11.10 -7.01
N LEU A 769 18.37 -11.01 -7.29
CA LEU A 769 19.42 -11.10 -6.28
C LEU A 769 20.01 -9.71 -5.98
N HIS A 770 19.94 -9.29 -4.72
CA HIS A 770 20.53 -8.05 -4.22
C HIS A 770 21.64 -8.38 -3.22
N LEU A 771 22.91 -8.13 -3.59
CA LEU A 771 24.11 -8.42 -2.79
C LEU A 771 24.82 -7.14 -2.33
#